data_AF-A0A5N6K0T1-F1
#
_entry.id   AF-A0A5N6K0T1-F1
#
_cell.length_a   1.000
_cell.length_b   1.000
_cell.length_c   1.000
_cell.angle_alpha   90.00
_cell.angle_beta   90.00
_cell.angle_gamma   90.00
#
_symmetry.space_group_name_H-M   'P 1'
#
loop_
_entity.id
_entity.type
_entity.pdbx_description
1 polymer ?
#
loop_
_entity_poly.entity_id
_entity_poly.type
_entity_poly.pdbx_seq_one_letter_code
_entity_poly.pdbx_strand_id
1 'polypeptide(L)'
;MRLTSYLEVAFAIAATVTQASTLTPPVIPLIVRNPYLSAWLGHARENPWEHWPIFWTGQEIGFSVLASVPQSDTVYPLLGRPQDSLSKTGDSFNVSYPSFLGVTFDASTTNLTYNIPSPNESQDPLEVVLSFLSPITPSSTFRQAIPAAYLTVHVTGGFDLDVYLDINGLWVSGDRANAIDWIFSRNEPSKGSKDLPLKTWKVKRVVEQLFTEWGDRSEWGQLHFTGPADANHQAGTSALLRTAFSRTGTLQNIVDTNFRGIMDEEPVFAFAYSFKLNSTSNSSSAASEKTYASALFTIAHIQDPVIQFASARGLTAMRPLWASYYPHADALLDFHYHDFLKAFNLANNYSDQLAIDALQSGSEGYKDIPALSARQVLGAASFAGTPDDPIIFFKEISSDGNMNTIDVIYPAFPFFLYTNPRWLAYMLEPLIEHMLSGQYPNDYAMHDLGSSFPNATGHPDGRDEYMPVEECGNMLIMGLALVNSLKYDTKPASIWSDQGDHKSAQSTESAFPLLVDADGMDDTVGGPVEAKGEKQARKWVKKSYKLWKQWTGYLVRETLIPSNQLSTDDFAGWLSNQTNLALKGIIGIKAMSEIAEVVGETEDAVFYRNVSETYIKRWEEEFAISRDGTHAKLAYSWYGSWTILYNLFADSLLCFHIPSSSPSIPSTGKDQKSITLPDHEISKNGFVSDKIYKLQSDWYHSVRQKYGLPLDSRHLYTKSDWEFFAVSVASKKVREEIVDSIALWVNETTTDKPLTDLYDTEGTGGFPGIEFKARPVVGGHFAFLALERACDGKAVAALDFLNEDEEPDMYEREEEILMHDEEL
;
A
#
# COMPACT_ATOMS: atom_id res chain seq x y z
N MET A 1 -23.12 40.87 -5.44
CA MET A 1 -22.94 39.95 -6.60
C MET A 1 -21.67 39.14 -6.35
N ARG A 2 -21.82 37.96 -5.75
CA ARG A 2 -20.86 36.85 -5.57
C ARG A 2 -21.51 35.91 -4.55
N LEU A 3 -22.52 35.18 -5.01
CA LEU A 3 -23.30 34.19 -4.25
C LEU A 3 -23.25 32.84 -4.98
N THR A 4 -22.23 32.64 -5.82
CA THR A 4 -22.13 31.55 -6.80
C THR A 4 -20.81 30.79 -6.64
N SER A 5 -20.32 30.57 -5.42
CA SER A 5 -19.03 29.89 -5.18
C SER A 5 -19.09 28.73 -4.18
N TYR A 6 -20.17 28.62 -3.40
CA TYR A 6 -20.29 27.56 -2.39
C TYR A 6 -21.20 26.41 -2.84
N LEU A 7 -22.16 26.66 -3.75
CA LEU A 7 -23.03 25.62 -4.29
C LEU A 7 -22.31 24.70 -5.29
N GLU A 8 -21.43 25.24 -6.13
CA GLU A 8 -20.68 24.45 -7.12
C GLU A 8 -19.64 23.52 -6.48
N VAL A 9 -19.06 23.90 -5.33
CA VAL A 9 -18.09 23.09 -4.59
C VAL A 9 -18.77 21.92 -3.85
N ALA A 10 -19.97 22.14 -3.30
CA ALA A 10 -20.73 21.06 -2.66
C ALA A 10 -21.26 20.03 -3.68
N PHE A 11 -21.69 20.48 -4.86
CA PHE A 11 -22.05 19.57 -5.96
C PHE A 11 -20.84 18.85 -6.56
N ALA A 12 -19.66 19.48 -6.64
CA ALA A 12 -18.45 18.82 -7.11
C ALA A 12 -17.93 17.76 -6.12
N ILE A 13 -18.13 17.93 -4.81
CA ILE A 13 -17.72 16.93 -3.79
C ILE A 13 -18.75 15.79 -3.66
N ALA A 14 -20.03 16.05 -3.98
CA ALA A 14 -21.05 15.01 -4.10
C ALA A 14 -21.06 14.31 -5.48
N ALA A 15 -20.45 14.92 -6.51
CA ALA A 15 -20.43 14.44 -7.90
C ALA A 15 -19.01 14.26 -8.48
N THR A 16 -17.97 14.14 -7.66
CA THR A 16 -16.82 13.30 -8.02
C THR A 16 -17.19 11.87 -7.67
N VAL A 17 -18.09 11.31 -8.47
CA VAL A 17 -18.12 9.86 -8.65
C VAL A 17 -16.80 9.56 -9.36
N THR A 18 -15.75 9.29 -8.57
CA THR A 18 -14.63 8.46 -9.01
C THR A 18 -15.22 7.38 -9.89
N GLN A 19 -14.73 7.20 -11.12
CA GLN A 19 -15.21 6.18 -12.05
C GLN A 19 -15.37 4.88 -11.23
N ALA A 20 -16.61 4.42 -11.05
CA ALA A 20 -16.91 3.42 -10.03
C ALA A 20 -16.01 2.19 -10.23
N SER A 21 -15.40 1.70 -9.14
CA SER A 21 -14.65 0.45 -9.16
C SER A 21 -15.52 -0.64 -9.79
N THR A 22 -14.96 -1.37 -10.73
CA THR A 22 -15.62 -2.44 -11.49
C THR A 22 -15.45 -3.80 -10.82
N LEU A 23 -14.34 -4.02 -10.12
CA LEU A 23 -14.09 -5.24 -9.37
C LEU A 23 -14.92 -5.31 -8.08
N THR A 24 -15.26 -6.54 -7.70
CA THR A 24 -16.07 -6.90 -6.52
C THR A 24 -15.28 -7.77 -5.55
N PRO A 25 -14.18 -7.26 -4.96
CA PRO A 25 -13.39 -8.01 -3.99
C PRO A 25 -14.25 -8.43 -2.77
N PRO A 26 -13.98 -9.59 -2.15
CA PRO A 26 -14.77 -10.09 -1.03
C PRO A 26 -14.52 -9.32 0.28
N VAL A 27 -13.40 -8.61 0.39
CA VAL A 27 -13.01 -7.79 1.54
C VAL A 27 -12.42 -6.47 1.07
N ILE A 28 -12.88 -5.35 1.64
CA ILE A 28 -12.45 -4.00 1.25
C ILE A 28 -11.96 -3.22 2.49
N PRO A 29 -10.88 -2.43 2.39
CA PRO A 29 -10.40 -1.62 3.51
C PRO A 29 -11.41 -0.52 3.86
N LEU A 30 -11.76 -0.37 5.14
CA LEU A 30 -12.52 0.79 5.64
C LEU A 30 -11.55 1.83 6.20
N ILE A 31 -10.84 1.47 7.27
CA ILE A 31 -9.89 2.35 7.97
C ILE A 31 -8.55 1.62 8.08
N VAL A 32 -7.59 1.96 7.22
CA VAL A 32 -6.26 1.30 7.20
C VAL A 32 -5.17 2.36 7.12
N ARG A 33 -4.42 2.53 8.20
CA ARG A 33 -3.38 3.57 8.32
C ARG A 33 -2.01 3.04 8.75
N ASN A 34 -2.00 2.00 9.58
CA ASN A 34 -0.80 1.33 10.09
C ASN A 34 -1.22 -0.07 10.62
N PRO A 35 -0.29 -0.89 11.16
CA PRO A 35 -0.61 -2.26 11.56
C PRO A 35 -1.72 -2.40 12.62
N TYR A 36 -1.96 -1.35 13.41
CA TYR A 36 -2.89 -1.36 14.55
C TYR A 36 -4.16 -0.56 14.34
N LEU A 37 -4.20 0.35 13.38
CA LEU A 37 -5.40 1.04 12.91
C LEU A 37 -5.79 0.45 11.55
N SER A 38 -6.47 -0.69 11.61
CA SER A 38 -6.76 -1.54 10.46
C SER A 38 -8.12 -2.24 10.59
N ALA A 39 -9.16 -1.62 10.05
CA ALA A 39 -10.53 -2.12 9.97
C ALA A 39 -10.95 -2.33 8.51
N TRP A 40 -11.59 -3.46 8.24
CA TRP A 40 -12.00 -3.90 6.91
C TRP A 40 -13.46 -4.30 6.91
N LEU A 41 -14.13 -4.08 5.78
CA LEU A 41 -15.43 -4.64 5.49
C LEU A 41 -15.21 -6.06 4.97
N GLY A 42 -15.35 -7.04 5.85
CA GLY A 42 -15.50 -8.44 5.45
C GLY A 42 -16.83 -8.64 4.72
N HIS A 43 -16.91 -9.65 3.86
CA HIS A 43 -18.14 -9.96 3.11
C HIS A 43 -18.66 -8.77 2.29
N ALA A 44 -17.79 -8.02 1.62
CA ALA A 44 -18.13 -6.80 0.90
C ALA A 44 -19.10 -7.00 -0.30
N ARG A 45 -19.35 -8.26 -0.69
CA ARG A 45 -20.37 -8.65 -1.68
C ARG A 45 -21.78 -8.81 -1.08
N GLU A 46 -21.89 -8.80 0.25
CA GLU A 46 -23.11 -8.92 1.04
C GLU A 46 -23.52 -7.56 1.64
N ASN A 47 -24.62 -7.52 2.39
CA ASN A 47 -25.05 -6.28 3.02
C ASN A 47 -24.15 -5.91 4.21
N PRO A 48 -23.68 -4.66 4.35
CA PRO A 48 -22.73 -4.28 5.40
C PRO A 48 -23.25 -4.38 6.84
N TRP A 49 -24.55 -4.61 7.03
CA TRP A 49 -25.16 -4.82 8.35
C TRP A 49 -25.33 -6.30 8.74
N GLU A 50 -24.92 -7.24 7.90
CA GLU A 50 -25.04 -8.68 8.18
C GLU A 50 -23.85 -9.24 8.96
N HIS A 51 -22.72 -8.53 8.93
CA HIS A 51 -21.45 -8.91 9.54
C HIS A 51 -20.82 -7.73 10.28
N TRP A 52 -20.02 -8.00 11.31
CA TRP A 52 -19.19 -6.97 11.92
C TRP A 52 -17.99 -6.67 11.01
N PRO A 53 -17.51 -5.41 10.96
CA PRO A 53 -16.18 -5.12 10.43
C PRO A 53 -15.12 -5.98 11.12
N ILE A 54 -14.05 -6.30 10.41
CA ILE A 54 -12.98 -7.16 10.88
C ILE A 54 -11.67 -6.38 11.01
N PHE A 55 -10.83 -6.77 11.98
CA PHE A 55 -9.40 -6.50 11.94
C PHE A 55 -8.76 -7.31 10.80
N TRP A 56 -7.54 -6.99 10.37
CA TRP A 56 -6.93 -7.65 9.22
C TRP A 56 -6.73 -9.17 9.42
N THR A 57 -6.64 -9.64 10.67
CA THR A 57 -6.57 -11.06 11.02
C THR A 57 -7.88 -11.83 10.73
N GLY A 58 -8.98 -11.12 10.48
CA GLY A 58 -10.32 -11.68 10.33
C GLY A 58 -11.16 -11.66 11.62
N GLN A 59 -10.61 -11.21 12.74
CA GLN A 59 -11.37 -11.08 13.98
C GLN A 59 -12.30 -9.88 13.93
N GLU A 60 -13.56 -10.06 14.32
CA GLU A 60 -14.54 -8.97 14.38
C GLU A 60 -14.12 -7.88 15.36
N ILE A 61 -14.38 -6.62 14.99
CA ILE A 61 -14.22 -5.44 15.84
C ILE A 61 -15.56 -4.72 15.98
N GLY A 62 -15.81 -4.14 17.16
CA GLY A 62 -17.04 -3.40 17.40
C GLY A 62 -16.99 -2.06 16.69
N PHE A 63 -17.74 -1.96 15.60
CA PHE A 63 -17.96 -0.71 14.87
C PHE A 63 -19.34 -0.79 14.20
N SER A 64 -20.28 0.05 14.64
CA SER A 64 -21.64 0.04 14.10
C SER A 64 -22.16 1.41 13.73
N VAL A 65 -23.10 1.41 12.77
CA VAL A 65 -23.87 2.58 12.38
C VAL A 65 -25.36 2.22 12.31
N LEU A 66 -26.18 3.00 13.01
CA LEU A 66 -27.65 2.97 12.92
C LEU A 66 -28.14 4.31 12.36
N ALA A 67 -29.20 4.25 11.57
CA ALA A 67 -29.98 5.42 11.19
C ALA A 67 -31.40 5.31 11.76
N SER A 68 -32.00 6.43 12.13
CA SER A 68 -33.39 6.54 12.58
C SER A 68 -34.11 7.62 11.78
N VAL A 69 -35.32 7.32 11.34
CA VAL A 69 -36.20 8.28 10.66
C VAL A 69 -37.22 8.78 11.69
N PRO A 70 -37.11 10.02 12.19
CA PRO A 70 -37.86 10.48 13.38
C PRO A 70 -39.38 10.45 13.24
N GLN A 71 -39.90 10.49 12.01
CA GLN A 71 -41.34 10.54 11.74
C GLN A 71 -41.98 9.15 11.64
N SER A 72 -41.20 8.08 11.47
CA SER A 72 -41.71 6.72 11.28
C SER A 72 -41.36 5.76 12.41
N ASP A 73 -40.65 6.23 13.44
CA ASP A 73 -40.08 5.41 14.53
C ASP A 73 -39.33 4.17 13.98
N THR A 74 -38.76 4.28 12.78
CA THR A 74 -38.08 3.15 12.12
C THR A 74 -36.57 3.37 12.15
N VAL A 75 -35.84 2.33 12.50
CA VAL A 75 -34.39 2.30 12.49
C VAL A 75 -33.84 1.33 11.44
N TYR A 76 -32.70 1.71 10.87
CA TYR A 76 -32.03 1.03 9.78
C TYR A 76 -30.57 0.78 10.19
N PRO A 77 -30.11 -0.47 10.29
CA PRO A 77 -28.70 -0.74 10.44
C PRO A 77 -27.99 -0.50 9.12
N LEU A 78 -26.87 0.24 9.16
CA LEU A 78 -26.08 0.60 7.99
C LEU A 78 -24.76 -0.15 7.95
N LEU A 79 -24.10 -0.33 9.09
CA LEU A 79 -22.82 -1.04 9.21
C LEU A 79 -22.76 -1.83 10.52
N GLY A 80 -22.16 -3.02 10.47
CA GLY A 80 -22.01 -3.90 11.63
C GLY A 80 -23.32 -4.58 12.00
N ARG A 81 -23.43 -5.15 13.20
CA ARG A 81 -24.66 -5.84 13.63
C ARG A 81 -25.34 -5.18 14.84
N PRO A 82 -25.55 -3.85 14.87
CA PRO A 82 -26.16 -3.20 16.01
C PRO A 82 -27.59 -3.68 16.30
N GLN A 83 -28.33 -4.11 15.27
CA GLN A 83 -29.70 -4.64 15.38
C GLN A 83 -29.80 -5.91 16.24
N ASP A 84 -28.72 -6.69 16.38
CA ASP A 84 -28.72 -7.91 17.19
C ASP A 84 -28.93 -7.62 18.68
N SER A 85 -28.64 -6.39 19.11
CA SER A 85 -28.82 -5.93 20.48
C SER A 85 -30.20 -5.29 20.75
N LEU A 86 -31.04 -5.15 19.72
CA LEU A 86 -32.37 -4.53 19.83
C LEU A 86 -33.44 -5.60 20.06
N SER A 87 -34.44 -5.34 20.91
CA SER A 87 -35.55 -6.27 21.08
C SER A 87 -36.40 -6.32 19.81
N LYS A 88 -36.80 -7.53 19.41
CA LYS A 88 -37.69 -7.74 18.26
C LYS A 88 -39.17 -7.52 18.58
N THR A 89 -39.54 -7.44 19.87
CA THR A 89 -40.93 -7.29 20.31
C THR A 89 -41.05 -6.36 21.52
N GLY A 90 -42.13 -5.58 21.56
CA GLY A 90 -42.51 -4.77 22.72
C GLY A 90 -41.86 -3.39 22.84
N ASP A 91 -40.98 -3.01 21.90
CA ASP A 91 -40.34 -1.69 21.85
C ASP A 91 -41.14 -0.68 21.00
N SER A 92 -40.90 0.62 21.24
CA SER A 92 -41.59 1.73 20.58
C SER A 92 -41.01 2.11 19.22
N PHE A 93 -40.22 1.24 18.60
CA PHE A 93 -39.60 1.45 17.29
C PHE A 93 -39.69 0.19 16.43
N ASN A 94 -39.52 0.34 15.12
CA ASN A 94 -39.45 -0.77 14.17
C ASN A 94 -38.04 -0.90 13.59
N VAL A 95 -37.52 -2.13 13.47
CA VAL A 95 -36.25 -2.38 12.76
C VAL A 95 -36.59 -2.75 11.32
N SER A 96 -36.06 -1.99 10.37
CA SER A 96 -36.16 -2.24 8.93
C SER A 96 -34.77 -2.20 8.30
N TYR A 97 -34.66 -2.59 7.03
CA TYR A 97 -33.39 -2.66 6.31
C TYR A 97 -33.41 -1.72 5.10
N PRO A 98 -32.33 -0.93 4.88
CA PRO A 98 -32.26 -0.04 3.73
C PRO A 98 -31.99 -0.85 2.46
N SER A 99 -32.14 -0.22 1.29
CA SER A 99 -31.62 -0.80 0.04
C SER A 99 -30.14 -0.46 -0.07
N PHE A 100 -29.25 -1.44 0.06
CA PHE A 100 -27.83 -1.26 -0.21
C PHE A 100 -27.59 -1.16 -1.72
N LEU A 101 -26.93 -0.09 -2.17
CA LEU A 101 -26.67 0.16 -3.59
C LEU A 101 -25.29 -0.34 -4.04
N GLY A 102 -24.44 -0.72 -3.09
CA GLY A 102 -23.11 -1.29 -3.35
C GLY A 102 -21.97 -0.51 -2.71
N VAL A 103 -20.77 -1.04 -2.91
CA VAL A 103 -19.50 -0.43 -2.50
C VAL A 103 -18.84 0.22 -3.71
N THR A 104 -18.26 1.40 -3.52
CA THR A 104 -17.24 1.92 -4.43
C THR A 104 -15.94 2.17 -3.67
N PHE A 105 -14.81 1.99 -4.33
CA PHE A 105 -13.51 2.25 -3.71
C PHE A 105 -12.50 2.84 -4.69
N ASP A 106 -11.55 3.57 -4.13
CA ASP A 106 -10.31 3.99 -4.77
C ASP A 106 -9.12 3.68 -3.83
N ALA A 107 -7.93 4.17 -4.21
CA ALA A 107 -6.70 3.94 -3.45
C ALA A 107 -6.77 4.41 -1.99
N SER A 108 -7.57 5.41 -1.66
CA SER A 108 -7.69 6.05 -0.35
C SER A 108 -9.09 5.97 0.26
N THR A 109 -10.14 5.88 -0.56
CA THR A 109 -11.54 6.02 -0.13
C THR A 109 -12.34 4.74 -0.35
N THR A 110 -13.25 4.44 0.57
CA THR A 110 -14.32 3.45 0.37
C THR A 110 -15.65 4.08 0.74
N ASN A 111 -16.64 3.96 -0.15
CA ASN A 111 -17.99 4.46 0.05
C ASN A 111 -18.99 3.30 0.11
N LEU A 112 -19.88 3.34 1.09
CA LEU A 112 -21.03 2.45 1.21
C LEU A 112 -22.30 3.27 0.97
N THR A 113 -23.07 2.94 -0.07
CA THR A 113 -24.23 3.74 -0.49
C THR A 113 -25.55 3.03 -0.21
N TYR A 114 -26.52 3.74 0.33
CA TYR A 114 -27.81 3.21 0.76
C TYR A 114 -28.97 4.12 0.32
N ASN A 115 -30.12 3.52 0.04
CA ASN A 115 -31.41 4.20 -0.05
C ASN A 115 -32.28 3.85 1.16
N ILE A 116 -32.70 4.87 1.90
CA ILE A 116 -33.65 4.77 3.02
C ILE A 116 -35.04 5.20 2.52
N PRO A 117 -36.06 4.34 2.60
CA PRO A 117 -37.42 4.68 2.18
C PRO A 117 -37.99 5.88 2.93
N SER A 118 -38.73 6.72 2.20
CA SER A 118 -39.43 7.85 2.80
C SER A 118 -40.57 7.38 3.74
N PRO A 119 -40.82 8.09 4.86
CA PRO A 119 -41.99 7.85 5.71
C PRO A 119 -43.32 8.23 5.00
N ASN A 120 -43.25 8.98 3.91
CA ASN A 120 -44.39 9.40 3.10
C ASN A 120 -44.19 8.95 1.65
N GLU A 121 -45.12 8.15 1.11
CA GLU A 121 -45.07 7.59 -0.25
C GLU A 121 -44.95 8.64 -1.37
N SER A 122 -45.25 9.90 -1.08
CA SER A 122 -45.14 11.02 -2.02
C SER A 122 -43.76 11.70 -2.10
N GLN A 123 -42.78 11.25 -1.31
CA GLN A 123 -41.41 11.78 -1.30
C GLN A 123 -40.40 10.70 -1.74
N ASP A 124 -39.34 11.14 -2.42
CA ASP A 124 -38.24 10.27 -2.82
C ASP A 124 -37.51 9.65 -1.61
N PRO A 125 -36.91 8.46 -1.77
CA PRO A 125 -35.98 7.90 -0.79
C PRO A 125 -34.81 8.85 -0.50
N LEU A 126 -34.29 8.75 0.71
CA LEU A 126 -33.08 9.45 1.13
C LEU A 126 -31.86 8.59 0.79
N GLU A 127 -30.86 9.21 0.17
CA GLU A 127 -29.57 8.58 -0.10
C GLU A 127 -28.61 8.86 1.07
N VAL A 128 -28.01 7.81 1.60
CA VAL A 128 -26.95 7.88 2.62
C VAL A 128 -25.67 7.30 2.05
N VAL A 129 -24.55 7.99 2.24
CA VAL A 129 -23.21 7.46 1.93
C VAL A 129 -22.36 7.49 3.19
N LEU A 130 -21.85 6.33 3.59
CA LEU A 130 -20.78 6.23 4.58
C LEU A 130 -19.44 6.24 3.82
N SER A 131 -18.72 7.36 3.90
CA SER A 131 -17.44 7.55 3.20
C SER A 131 -16.27 7.42 4.17
N PHE A 132 -15.44 6.41 3.97
CA PHE A 132 -14.25 6.12 4.76
C PHE A 132 -13.01 6.56 4.00
N LEU A 133 -12.30 7.57 4.51
CA LEU A 133 -11.07 8.08 3.91
C LEU A 133 -9.87 7.71 4.79
N SER A 134 -8.98 6.88 4.25
CA SER A 134 -7.65 6.62 4.80
C SER A 134 -6.62 7.23 3.83
N PRO A 135 -6.22 8.49 4.03
CA PRO A 135 -5.59 9.29 2.98
C PRO A 135 -4.18 8.81 2.64
N ILE A 136 -3.91 8.54 1.35
CA ILE A 136 -2.54 8.32 0.85
C ILE A 136 -1.98 9.65 0.35
N THR A 137 -0.91 10.14 0.99
CA THR A 137 -0.42 11.53 0.78
C THR A 137 1.08 11.55 0.45
N PRO A 138 1.49 11.11 -0.75
CA PRO A 138 2.90 10.97 -1.10
C PRO A 138 3.69 12.27 -1.15
N SER A 139 3.02 13.41 -1.35
CA SER A 139 3.63 14.74 -1.32
C SER A 139 3.69 15.36 0.09
N SER A 140 3.22 14.65 1.12
CA SER A 140 3.19 15.11 2.51
C SER A 140 3.40 13.93 3.47
N THR A 141 4.65 13.52 3.67
CA THR A 141 5.06 12.45 4.58
C THR A 141 4.57 12.71 6.01
N PHE A 142 4.50 13.97 6.45
CA PHE A 142 3.93 14.32 7.75
C PHE A 142 2.48 13.83 7.90
N ARG A 143 1.59 14.16 6.94
CA ARG A 143 0.20 13.68 6.94
C ARG A 143 0.12 12.16 6.80
N GLN A 144 0.98 11.57 5.97
CA GLN A 144 1.03 10.12 5.83
C GLN A 144 1.35 9.42 7.16
N ALA A 145 2.20 10.02 8.00
CA ALA A 145 2.59 9.51 9.31
C ALA A 145 1.51 9.64 10.40
N ILE A 146 0.39 10.32 10.15
CA ILE A 146 -0.69 10.45 11.13
C ILE A 146 -1.51 9.14 11.16
N PRO A 147 -1.58 8.43 12.29
CA PRO A 147 -2.33 7.18 12.43
C PRO A 147 -3.81 7.47 12.70
N ALA A 148 -4.45 8.19 11.78
CA ALA A 148 -5.85 8.60 11.84
C ALA A 148 -6.51 8.57 10.47
N ALA A 149 -7.82 8.30 10.46
CA ALA A 149 -8.67 8.24 9.28
C ALA A 149 -9.99 9.00 9.53
N TYR A 150 -10.69 9.31 8.44
CA TYR A 150 -11.96 10.03 8.47
C TYR A 150 -13.13 9.12 8.12
N LEU A 151 -14.28 9.38 8.74
CA LEU A 151 -15.58 8.88 8.35
C LEU A 151 -16.51 10.07 8.13
N THR A 152 -16.98 10.26 6.91
CA THR A 152 -18.01 11.25 6.60
C THR A 152 -19.33 10.55 6.30
N VAL A 153 -20.39 10.97 7.00
CA VAL A 153 -21.76 10.54 6.69
C VAL A 153 -22.37 11.62 5.80
N HIS A 154 -22.66 11.29 4.54
CA HIS A 154 -23.36 12.17 3.61
C HIS A 154 -24.83 11.76 3.51
N VAL A 155 -25.69 12.77 3.47
CA VAL A 155 -27.14 12.58 3.41
C VAL A 155 -27.72 13.51 2.34
N THR A 156 -28.38 12.92 1.35
CA THR A 156 -29.07 13.65 0.27
C THR A 156 -30.54 13.24 0.24
N GLY A 157 -31.47 14.17 0.48
CA GLY A 157 -32.89 13.83 0.54
C GLY A 157 -33.81 14.98 0.91
N GLY A 158 -35.05 14.62 1.27
CA GLY A 158 -36.14 15.56 1.57
C GLY A 158 -36.77 15.42 2.97
N PHE A 159 -36.22 14.58 3.84
CA PHE A 159 -36.70 14.36 5.21
C PHE A 159 -35.55 14.16 6.21
N ASP A 160 -35.81 14.45 7.48
CA ASP A 160 -34.81 14.37 8.55
C ASP A 160 -34.30 12.94 8.77
N LEU A 161 -33.02 12.83 9.15
CA LEU A 161 -32.37 11.58 9.52
C LEU A 161 -31.54 11.79 10.78
N ASP A 162 -31.68 10.91 11.76
CA ASP A 162 -30.75 10.83 12.88
C ASP A 162 -29.80 9.64 12.67
N VAL A 163 -28.51 9.84 12.89
CA VAL A 163 -27.48 8.79 12.74
C VAL A 163 -26.75 8.58 14.04
N TYR A 164 -26.54 7.31 14.40
CA TYR A 164 -25.80 6.86 15.57
C TYR A 164 -24.60 6.03 15.11
N LEU A 165 -23.45 6.30 15.70
CA LEU A 165 -22.20 5.58 15.47
C LEU A 165 -21.62 5.16 16.80
N ASP A 166 -21.20 3.89 16.93
CA ASP A 166 -20.46 3.42 18.09
C ASP A 166 -19.25 2.56 17.74
N ILE A 167 -18.27 2.61 18.65
CA ILE A 167 -17.11 1.71 18.68
C ILE A 167 -16.95 1.15 20.09
N ASN A 168 -16.28 0.00 20.23
CA ASN A 168 -16.03 -0.64 21.52
C ASN A 168 -14.53 -0.80 21.83
N GLY A 169 -14.21 -1.50 22.92
CA GLY A 169 -12.84 -1.76 23.35
C GLY A 169 -12.00 -2.69 22.45
N LEU A 170 -12.61 -3.38 21.48
CA LEU A 170 -11.93 -4.23 20.49
C LEU A 170 -11.14 -3.43 19.45
N TRP A 171 -10.93 -2.14 19.64
CA TRP A 171 -9.93 -1.37 18.90
C TRP A 171 -8.60 -1.25 19.65
N VAL A 172 -8.64 -1.38 20.98
CA VAL A 172 -7.50 -1.09 21.88
C VAL A 172 -6.71 -2.35 22.25
N SER A 173 -7.36 -3.51 22.35
CA SER A 173 -6.70 -4.77 22.73
C SER A 173 -7.33 -5.98 22.04
N GLY A 174 -6.50 -6.94 21.65
CA GLY A 174 -6.91 -8.23 21.10
C GLY A 174 -7.54 -9.15 22.13
N ASP A 175 -7.13 -9.04 23.40
CA ASP A 175 -7.71 -9.82 24.49
C ASP A 175 -9.02 -9.18 24.94
N ARG A 176 -10.11 -9.92 24.75
CA ARG A 176 -11.49 -9.51 25.04
C ARG A 176 -11.77 -9.36 26.55
N ALA A 177 -10.92 -9.92 27.40
CA ALA A 177 -11.05 -9.86 28.85
C ALA A 177 -10.35 -8.64 29.48
N ASN A 178 -9.49 -7.94 28.73
CA ASN A 178 -8.75 -6.80 29.24
C ASN A 178 -9.68 -5.69 29.74
N ALA A 179 -9.32 -5.09 30.87
CA ALA A 179 -9.98 -3.90 31.39
C ALA A 179 -9.53 -2.65 30.63
N ILE A 180 -10.48 -1.79 30.29
CA ILE A 180 -10.23 -0.50 29.64
C ILE A 180 -10.72 0.65 30.51
N ASP A 181 -10.02 1.77 30.43
CA ASP A 181 -10.49 3.05 30.92
C ASP A 181 -10.77 3.98 29.74
N TRP A 182 -11.60 4.98 29.99
CA TRP A 182 -11.93 5.97 28.98
C TRP A 182 -12.20 7.33 29.58
N ILE A 183 -11.95 8.35 28.79
CA ILE A 183 -12.28 9.73 29.11
C ILE A 183 -12.96 10.39 27.91
N PHE A 184 -13.76 11.41 28.20
CA PHE A 184 -14.36 12.25 27.19
C PHE A 184 -13.79 13.67 27.31
N SER A 185 -13.19 14.16 26.24
CA SER A 185 -12.65 15.51 26.17
C SER A 185 -13.44 16.39 25.21
N ARG A 186 -13.50 17.67 25.53
CA ARG A 186 -13.85 18.73 24.59
C ARG A 186 -12.62 19.60 24.42
N ASN A 187 -12.11 19.75 23.20
CA ASN A 187 -11.00 20.68 23.00
C ASN A 187 -11.51 22.11 23.23
N GLU A 188 -10.64 22.99 23.74
CA GLU A 188 -10.91 24.42 23.68
C GLU A 188 -10.28 24.97 22.41
N PRO A 189 -11.03 25.70 21.56
CA PRO A 189 -10.45 26.29 20.37
C PRO A 189 -9.26 27.17 20.72
N SER A 190 -8.22 27.12 19.88
CA SER A 190 -7.08 28.04 19.97
C SER A 190 -7.57 29.48 20.10
N LYS A 191 -6.98 30.29 21.01
CA LYS A 191 -7.39 31.69 21.21
C LYS A 191 -7.40 32.46 19.88
N GLY A 192 -8.58 32.84 19.41
CA GLY A 192 -8.79 33.57 18.16
C GLY A 192 -9.22 32.71 16.96
N SER A 193 -9.33 31.39 17.10
CA SER A 193 -9.93 30.53 16.08
C SER A 193 -11.47 30.66 16.08
N LYS A 194 -12.07 30.47 14.89
CA LYS A 194 -13.52 30.34 14.71
C LYS A 194 -14.00 28.88 14.79
N ASP A 195 -13.07 27.95 14.98
CA ASP A 195 -13.38 26.52 15.01
C ASP A 195 -14.26 26.19 16.23
N LEU A 196 -15.18 25.25 16.02
CA LEU A 196 -16.05 24.77 17.08
C LEU A 196 -15.33 23.70 17.90
N PRO A 197 -15.65 23.57 19.21
CA PRO A 197 -15.02 22.56 20.05
C PRO A 197 -15.40 21.14 19.61
N LEU A 198 -14.42 20.35 19.22
CA LEU A 198 -14.50 18.93 18.96
C LEU A 198 -14.74 18.13 20.24
N LYS A 199 -15.46 17.02 20.09
CA LYS A 199 -15.74 16.05 21.14
C LYS A 199 -14.95 14.79 20.84
N THR A 200 -14.17 14.30 21.80
CA THR A 200 -13.31 13.13 21.59
C THR A 200 -13.44 12.13 22.74
N TRP A 201 -13.81 10.89 22.39
CA TRP A 201 -13.61 9.73 23.25
C TRP A 201 -12.15 9.31 23.19
N LYS A 202 -11.55 9.04 24.35
CA LYS A 202 -10.19 8.51 24.45
C LYS A 202 -10.24 7.23 25.27
N VAL A 203 -9.83 6.11 24.70
CA VAL A 203 -9.99 4.77 25.28
C VAL A 203 -8.67 4.04 25.24
N LYS A 204 -8.28 3.41 26.34
CA LYS A 204 -7.05 2.61 26.42
C LYS A 204 -7.18 1.48 27.44
N ARG A 205 -6.21 0.56 27.46
CA ARG A 205 -6.12 -0.43 28.54
C ARG A 205 -5.82 0.27 29.86
N VAL A 206 -6.42 -0.23 30.94
CA VAL A 206 -6.08 0.22 32.31
C VAL A 206 -4.60 -0.06 32.61
N VAL A 207 -4.10 -1.20 32.14
CA VAL A 207 -2.69 -1.59 32.24
C VAL A 207 -2.16 -1.83 30.82
N GLU A 208 -1.45 -0.83 30.30
CA GLU A 208 -0.78 -0.94 29.00
C GLU A 208 0.47 -1.83 29.09
N GLN A 209 0.70 -2.61 28.05
CA GLN A 209 1.90 -3.43 27.89
C GLN A 209 2.63 -2.94 26.64
N LEU A 210 3.66 -2.12 26.86
CA LEU A 210 4.44 -1.55 25.76
C LEU A 210 5.10 -2.65 24.94
N PHE A 211 5.09 -2.48 23.62
CA PHE A 211 5.77 -3.34 22.66
C PHE A 211 5.32 -4.81 22.63
N THR A 212 4.06 -5.08 23.02
CA THR A 212 3.47 -6.41 23.00
C THR A 212 2.20 -6.46 22.16
N GLU A 213 1.91 -7.61 21.57
CA GLU A 213 0.70 -7.84 20.79
C GLU A 213 -0.14 -8.99 21.35
N TRP A 214 -1.44 -8.93 21.13
CA TRP A 214 -2.36 -10.06 21.27
C TRP A 214 -3.16 -10.22 19.99
N GLY A 215 -3.02 -11.36 19.31
CA GLY A 215 -3.68 -11.60 18.02
C GLY A 215 -3.38 -10.50 17.01
N ASP A 216 -2.10 -10.09 16.93
CA ASP A 216 -1.57 -9.02 16.08
C ASP A 216 -2.06 -7.59 16.38
N ARG A 217 -2.74 -7.39 17.51
CA ARG A 217 -3.23 -6.08 17.94
C ARG A 217 -2.35 -5.57 19.07
N SER A 218 -2.01 -4.29 19.03
CA SER A 218 -1.18 -3.67 20.06
C SER A 218 -1.86 -3.75 21.42
N GLU A 219 -1.07 -4.02 22.44
CA GLU A 219 -1.51 -4.07 23.83
C GLU A 219 -1.12 -2.80 24.61
N TRP A 220 -0.80 -1.71 23.88
CA TRP A 220 -0.65 -0.33 24.36
C TRP A 220 -1.10 0.65 23.27
N GLY A 221 -1.28 1.91 23.65
CA GLY A 221 -1.81 2.96 22.79
C GLY A 221 -3.21 3.38 23.20
N GLN A 222 -3.62 4.53 22.68
CA GLN A 222 -4.92 5.13 22.97
C GLN A 222 -5.72 5.30 21.68
N LEU A 223 -6.94 4.77 21.69
CA LEU A 223 -7.95 5.00 20.67
C LEU A 223 -8.57 6.37 20.90
N HIS A 224 -8.69 7.15 19.83
CA HIS A 224 -9.39 8.43 19.81
C HIS A 224 -10.52 8.38 18.79
N PHE A 225 -11.74 8.67 19.22
CA PHE A 225 -12.90 8.80 18.34
C PHE A 225 -13.49 10.20 18.49
N THR A 226 -13.33 11.01 17.45
CA THR A 226 -13.66 12.45 17.46
C THR A 226 -14.87 12.72 16.59
N GLY A 227 -15.79 13.52 17.11
CA GLY A 227 -16.97 14.01 16.40
C GLY A 227 -17.17 15.51 16.58
N PRO A 228 -18.13 16.10 15.83
CA PRO A 228 -18.35 17.54 15.81
C PRO A 228 -19.00 18.04 17.10
N ALA A 229 -18.93 19.36 17.32
CA ALA A 229 -19.38 20.02 18.54
C ALA A 229 -20.86 19.79 18.87
N ASP A 230 -21.69 19.66 17.85
CA ASP A 230 -23.14 19.51 17.90
C ASP A 230 -23.61 18.05 17.95
N ALA A 231 -22.73 17.06 17.76
CA ALA A 231 -23.07 15.66 17.97
C ALA A 231 -23.39 15.37 19.45
N ASN A 232 -24.51 14.74 19.73
CA ASN A 232 -24.77 14.14 21.04
C ASN A 232 -23.79 12.98 21.28
N HIS A 233 -23.41 12.72 22.52
CA HIS A 233 -22.46 11.67 22.87
C HIS A 233 -22.98 10.82 24.02
N GLN A 234 -22.59 9.56 24.09
CA GLN A 234 -22.80 8.74 25.28
C GLN A 234 -21.81 7.59 25.36
N ALA A 235 -21.35 7.27 26.57
CA ALA A 235 -20.68 5.99 26.85
C ALA A 235 -21.58 5.15 27.76
N GLY A 236 -21.58 3.83 27.57
CA GLY A 236 -22.36 2.89 28.37
C GLY A 236 -22.51 1.53 27.69
N THR A 237 -23.40 0.68 28.23
CA THR A 237 -23.65 -0.67 27.68
C THR A 237 -24.26 -0.62 26.28
N SER A 238 -23.67 -1.35 25.34
CA SER A 238 -24.05 -1.38 23.91
C SER A 238 -25.55 -1.53 23.67
N ALA A 239 -26.18 -2.58 24.22
CA ALA A 239 -27.60 -2.85 24.03
C ALA A 239 -28.52 -1.73 24.56
N LEU A 240 -28.16 -1.11 25.69
CA LEU A 240 -28.95 -0.03 26.29
C LEU A 240 -28.87 1.25 25.47
N LEU A 241 -27.67 1.63 25.00
CA LEU A 241 -27.45 2.83 24.19
C LEU A 241 -28.11 2.69 22.82
N ARG A 242 -27.93 1.55 22.15
CA ARG A 242 -28.57 1.27 20.85
C ARG A 242 -30.09 1.30 20.97
N THR A 243 -30.65 0.65 22.00
CA THR A 243 -32.11 0.70 22.27
C THR A 243 -32.59 2.13 22.56
N ALA A 244 -31.84 2.90 23.36
CA ALA A 244 -32.21 4.29 23.68
C ALA A 244 -32.21 5.18 22.45
N PHE A 245 -31.18 5.07 21.59
CA PHE A 245 -31.13 5.76 20.31
C PHE A 245 -32.30 5.33 19.42
N SER A 246 -32.55 4.02 19.28
CA SER A 246 -33.64 3.54 18.42
C SER A 246 -35.02 4.04 18.83
N ARG A 247 -35.24 4.33 20.12
CA ARG A 247 -36.49 4.92 20.62
C ARG A 247 -36.59 6.43 20.46
N THR A 248 -35.48 7.15 20.37
CA THR A 248 -35.48 8.61 20.57
C THR A 248 -34.74 9.41 19.50
N GLY A 249 -33.98 8.76 18.62
CA GLY A 249 -33.12 9.41 17.62
C GLY A 249 -31.93 10.18 18.22
N THR A 250 -31.68 10.10 19.54
CA THR A 250 -30.65 10.93 20.18
C THR A 250 -29.96 10.25 21.38
N LEU A 251 -28.93 10.91 21.91
CA LEU A 251 -28.16 10.50 23.08
C LEU A 251 -28.16 11.59 24.16
N GLN A 252 -27.95 11.19 25.41
CA GLN A 252 -28.18 12.05 26.58
C GLN A 252 -26.97 12.90 27.02
N ASN A 253 -25.83 12.82 26.32
CA ASN A 253 -24.59 13.51 26.72
C ASN A 253 -24.04 13.02 28.07
N ILE A 254 -24.13 11.71 28.31
CA ILE A 254 -23.70 11.05 29.56
C ILE A 254 -22.40 10.29 29.33
N VAL A 255 -21.44 10.46 30.22
CA VAL A 255 -20.20 9.69 30.24
C VAL A 255 -20.30 8.69 31.39
N ASP A 256 -20.44 7.40 31.06
CA ASP A 256 -20.26 6.33 32.04
C ASP A 256 -18.84 6.41 32.62
N THR A 257 -18.69 6.23 33.92
CA THR A 257 -17.39 6.27 34.63
C THR A 257 -17.04 4.94 35.29
N ASN A 258 -17.86 3.91 35.10
CA ASN A 258 -17.62 2.56 35.60
C ASN A 258 -16.76 1.78 34.61
N PHE A 259 -15.44 1.95 34.73
CA PHE A 259 -14.46 1.22 33.92
C PHE A 259 -14.53 -0.29 34.14
N ARG A 260 -14.44 -1.06 33.06
CA ARG A 260 -14.66 -2.51 33.07
C ARG A 260 -14.00 -3.20 31.86
N GLY A 261 -14.14 -4.51 31.79
CA GLY A 261 -13.64 -5.33 30.69
C GLY A 261 -14.27 -4.98 29.35
N ILE A 262 -13.55 -5.19 28.24
CA ILE A 262 -14.03 -4.90 26.87
C ILE A 262 -15.39 -5.55 26.57
N MET A 263 -15.61 -6.78 27.06
CA MET A 263 -16.86 -7.51 26.86
C MET A 263 -17.75 -7.59 28.12
N ASP A 264 -17.36 -6.93 29.22
CA ASP A 264 -18.17 -6.87 30.44
C ASP A 264 -19.17 -5.73 30.33
N GLU A 265 -20.48 -6.03 30.28
CA GLU A 265 -21.53 -5.07 29.94
C GLU A 265 -21.11 -4.14 28.78
N GLU A 266 -20.59 -4.77 27.71
CA GLU A 266 -19.88 -4.19 26.55
C GLU A 266 -19.95 -2.66 26.50
N PRO A 267 -18.94 -1.95 27.05
CA PRO A 267 -18.89 -0.50 26.94
C PRO A 267 -18.68 -0.07 25.48
N VAL A 268 -19.56 0.79 24.99
CA VAL A 268 -19.42 1.45 23.69
C VAL A 268 -19.30 2.96 23.87
N PHE A 269 -18.64 3.59 22.89
CA PHE A 269 -18.37 5.02 22.83
C PHE A 269 -19.09 5.58 21.62
N ALA A 270 -20.20 6.28 21.87
CA ALA A 270 -21.15 6.61 20.82
C ALA A 270 -21.26 8.11 20.57
N PHE A 271 -21.54 8.43 19.31
CA PHE A 271 -22.07 9.72 18.87
C PHE A 271 -23.44 9.54 18.22
N ALA A 272 -24.30 10.55 18.34
CA ALA A 272 -25.52 10.69 17.57
C ALA A 272 -25.58 12.08 16.95
N TYR A 273 -26.00 12.17 15.69
CA TYR A 273 -26.06 13.41 14.92
C TYR A 273 -27.37 13.49 14.14
N SER A 274 -28.03 14.65 14.20
CA SER A 274 -29.33 14.89 13.58
C SER A 274 -29.19 15.75 12.32
N PHE A 275 -29.52 15.16 11.16
CA PHE A 275 -29.63 15.86 9.89
C PHE A 275 -31.02 16.47 9.74
N LYS A 276 -31.07 17.80 9.67
CA LYS A 276 -32.30 18.57 9.45
C LYS A 276 -32.41 18.98 7.98
N LEU A 277 -33.19 18.25 7.20
CA LEU A 277 -33.35 18.46 5.76
C LEU A 277 -34.69 19.14 5.52
N ASN A 278 -34.67 20.46 5.29
CA ASN A 278 -35.89 21.27 5.15
C ASN A 278 -36.75 20.82 3.94
N SER A 279 -37.96 20.32 4.20
CA SER A 279 -39.00 20.11 3.17
C SER A 279 -39.77 21.39 2.85
N THR A 280 -39.10 22.52 2.58
CA THR A 280 -39.81 23.77 2.24
C THR A 280 -39.98 23.93 0.74
N SER A 281 -41.03 23.32 0.17
CA SER A 281 -41.70 23.89 -1.00
C SER A 281 -43.17 23.44 -1.10
N ASN A 282 -44.06 24.21 -0.47
CA ASN A 282 -45.46 24.34 -0.92
C ASN A 282 -45.52 25.16 -2.22
N SER A 283 -44.73 24.80 -3.23
CA SER A 283 -44.81 25.37 -4.57
C SER A 283 -44.95 24.24 -5.58
N SER A 284 -46.18 24.08 -6.05
CA SER A 284 -46.56 23.22 -7.16
C SER A 284 -45.94 23.75 -8.48
N SER A 285 -44.64 23.51 -8.70
CA SER A 285 -43.97 23.53 -10.01
C SER A 285 -42.45 23.46 -9.86
N ALA A 286 -41.83 22.55 -10.63
CA ALA A 286 -40.39 22.32 -10.83
C ALA A 286 -39.68 21.48 -9.74
N ALA A 287 -38.82 20.58 -10.21
CA ALA A 287 -38.12 19.50 -9.49
C ALA A 287 -37.84 19.77 -8.01
N SER A 288 -38.26 18.86 -7.13
CA SER A 288 -37.93 18.88 -5.70
C SER A 288 -36.40 18.93 -5.53
N GLU A 289 -35.88 20.08 -5.16
CA GLU A 289 -34.46 20.30 -4.92
C GLU A 289 -34.04 19.46 -3.71
N LYS A 290 -33.31 18.36 -3.94
CA LYS A 290 -32.81 17.49 -2.87
C LYS A 290 -31.85 18.29 -1.99
N THR A 291 -32.05 18.25 -0.67
CA THR A 291 -31.14 18.92 0.29
C THR A 291 -29.97 17.99 0.59
N TYR A 292 -28.76 18.54 0.63
CA TYR A 292 -27.53 17.84 1.00
C TYR A 292 -27.02 18.31 2.37
N ALA A 293 -26.59 17.38 3.20
CA ALA A 293 -25.88 17.64 4.45
C ALA A 293 -24.83 16.54 4.72
N SER A 294 -23.83 16.85 5.54
CA SER A 294 -22.81 15.89 5.96
C SER A 294 -22.35 16.10 7.40
N ALA A 295 -21.82 15.03 8.01
CA ALA A 295 -21.18 15.07 9.33
C ALA A 295 -19.86 14.30 9.29
N LEU A 296 -18.80 14.91 9.83
CA LEU A 296 -17.44 14.37 9.83
C LEU A 296 -17.08 13.79 11.19
N PHE A 297 -16.48 12.61 11.19
CA PHE A 297 -15.90 11.94 12.36
C PHE A 297 -14.48 11.49 12.03
N THR A 298 -13.63 11.35 13.04
CA THR A 298 -12.28 10.79 12.86
C THR A 298 -11.97 9.71 13.88
N ILE A 299 -11.23 8.70 13.45
CA ILE A 299 -10.77 7.59 14.29
C ILE A 299 -9.25 7.53 14.19
N ALA A 300 -8.58 7.52 15.34
CA ALA A 300 -7.13 7.41 15.44
C ALA A 300 -6.74 6.40 16.50
N HIS A 301 -5.62 5.70 16.30
CA HIS A 301 -5.02 4.85 17.31
C HIS A 301 -3.57 5.27 17.46
N ILE A 302 -3.25 5.89 18.61
CA ILE A 302 -1.97 6.57 18.81
C ILE A 302 -1.12 5.81 19.82
N GLN A 303 0.09 5.44 19.39
CA GLN A 303 1.16 4.92 20.22
C GLN A 303 2.30 5.96 20.30
N ASP A 304 2.80 6.23 21.51
CA ASP A 304 4.06 6.94 21.76
C ASP A 304 4.67 6.34 23.04
N PRO A 305 5.72 5.50 22.96
CA PRO A 305 6.51 5.14 21.76
C PRO A 305 5.81 4.14 20.80
N VAL A 306 6.31 4.06 19.56
CA VAL A 306 5.79 3.15 18.50
C VAL A 306 6.57 1.85 18.37
N ILE A 307 7.90 1.88 18.50
CA ILE A 307 8.80 0.76 18.20
C ILE A 307 9.92 0.71 19.22
N GLN A 308 10.40 -0.50 19.57
CA GLN A 308 11.63 -0.69 20.31
C GLN A 308 12.74 -1.11 19.35
N PHE A 309 13.76 -0.26 19.15
CA PHE A 309 14.78 -0.44 18.13
C PHE A 309 16.18 -0.60 18.71
N ALA A 310 16.88 -1.69 18.36
CA ALA A 310 18.30 -1.90 18.62
C ALA A 310 19.18 -1.03 17.69
N SER A 311 19.07 0.29 17.87
CA SER A 311 19.86 1.29 17.13
C SER A 311 21.36 1.18 17.41
N ALA A 312 22.19 1.91 16.66
CA ALA A 312 23.64 1.94 16.87
C ALA A 312 24.07 2.42 18.27
N ARG A 313 23.19 3.16 18.98
CA ARG A 313 23.41 3.63 20.36
C ARG A 313 22.82 2.70 21.42
N GLY A 314 22.31 1.54 21.02
CA GLY A 314 21.59 0.58 21.87
C GLY A 314 20.08 0.68 21.76
N LEU A 315 19.40 -0.05 22.63
CA LEU A 315 17.95 -0.22 22.60
C LEU A 315 17.22 1.10 22.89
N THR A 316 16.47 1.58 21.90
CA THR A 316 15.82 2.89 21.89
C THR A 316 14.31 2.72 21.71
N ALA A 317 13.51 3.39 22.54
CA ALA A 317 12.08 3.55 22.30
C ALA A 317 11.87 4.66 21.27
N MET A 318 11.46 4.28 20.06
CA MET A 318 11.26 5.21 18.95
C MET A 318 9.93 5.93 19.10
N ARG A 319 9.97 7.26 18.96
CA ARG A 319 8.77 8.11 18.94
C ARG A 319 8.19 8.16 17.52
N PRO A 320 6.87 8.34 17.37
CA PRO A 320 6.26 8.50 16.06
C PRO A 320 6.73 9.78 15.39
N LEU A 321 6.86 9.77 14.06
CA LEU A 321 7.41 10.91 13.30
C LEU A 321 6.61 12.21 13.51
N TRP A 322 5.27 12.11 13.60
CA TRP A 322 4.39 13.26 13.82
C TRP A 322 4.70 14.03 15.12
N ALA A 323 5.30 13.38 16.12
CA ALA A 323 5.63 13.99 17.42
C ALA A 323 6.73 15.05 17.33
N SER A 324 7.39 15.16 16.17
CA SER A 324 8.32 16.26 15.87
C SER A 324 7.61 17.56 15.49
N TYR A 325 6.36 17.48 15.05
CA TYR A 325 5.56 18.62 14.58
C TYR A 325 4.49 19.02 15.61
N TYR A 326 3.92 18.04 16.31
CA TYR A 326 2.90 18.26 17.33
C TYR A 326 3.38 17.72 18.68
N PRO A 327 3.33 18.52 19.76
CA PRO A 327 3.87 18.10 21.04
C PRO A 327 3.05 16.97 21.67
N HIS A 328 1.73 16.97 21.50
CA HIS A 328 0.79 16.04 22.15
C HIS A 328 -0.30 15.61 21.14
N ALA A 329 -0.86 14.40 21.35
CA ALA A 329 -1.89 13.81 20.50
C ALA A 329 -3.12 14.72 20.28
N ASP A 330 -3.57 15.45 21.30
CA ASP A 330 -4.74 16.33 21.19
C ASP A 330 -4.56 17.44 20.15
N ALA A 331 -3.35 18.03 20.08
CA ALA A 331 -3.05 19.06 19.09
C ALA A 331 -2.94 18.47 17.68
N LEU A 332 -2.40 17.26 17.56
CA LEU A 332 -2.34 16.52 16.29
C LEU A 332 -3.75 16.22 15.76
N LEU A 333 -4.63 15.76 16.64
CA LEU A 333 -6.00 15.35 16.26
C LEU A 333 -6.89 16.55 15.95
N ASP A 334 -6.70 17.68 16.64
CA ASP A 334 -7.32 18.95 16.29
C ASP A 334 -6.89 19.42 14.89
N PHE A 335 -5.60 19.35 14.58
CA PHE A 335 -5.10 19.61 13.23
C PHE A 335 -5.71 18.64 12.21
N HIS A 336 -5.64 17.33 12.46
CA HIS A 336 -6.14 16.31 11.55
C HIS A 336 -7.62 16.53 11.20
N TYR A 337 -8.47 16.78 12.21
CA TYR A 337 -9.89 17.02 11.97
C TYR A 337 -10.14 18.21 11.02
N HIS A 338 -9.44 19.32 11.23
CA HIS A 338 -9.59 20.52 10.39
C HIS A 338 -8.83 20.45 9.06
N ASP A 339 -7.89 19.53 8.91
CA ASP A 339 -7.13 19.27 7.68
C ASP A 339 -7.90 18.44 6.65
N PHE A 340 -9.12 17.98 6.97
CA PHE A 340 -9.93 17.07 6.13
C PHE A 340 -9.95 17.45 4.65
N LEU A 341 -10.28 18.70 4.30
CA LEU A 341 -10.36 19.11 2.90
C LEU A 341 -9.01 19.04 2.18
N LYS A 342 -7.91 19.36 2.87
CA LYS A 342 -6.56 19.28 2.28
C LYS A 342 -6.15 17.81 2.12
N ALA A 343 -6.34 16.99 3.15
CA ALA A 343 -6.07 15.56 3.11
C ALA A 343 -6.89 14.85 2.02
N PHE A 344 -8.19 15.18 1.90
CA PHE A 344 -9.07 14.68 0.86
C PHE A 344 -8.57 15.04 -0.54
N ASN A 345 -8.24 16.32 -0.79
CA ASN A 345 -7.75 16.74 -2.11
C ASN A 345 -6.41 16.08 -2.49
N LEU A 346 -5.49 15.92 -1.53
CA LEU A 346 -4.21 15.24 -1.78
C LEU A 346 -4.42 13.75 -2.08
N ALA A 347 -5.26 13.08 -1.30
CA ALA A 347 -5.59 11.68 -1.48
C ALA A 347 -6.34 11.43 -2.80
N ASN A 348 -7.32 12.28 -3.13
CA ASN A 348 -8.06 12.21 -4.38
C ASN A 348 -7.15 12.43 -5.59
N ASN A 349 -6.23 13.40 -5.53
CA ASN A 349 -5.26 13.63 -6.60
C ASN A 349 -4.36 12.40 -6.83
N TYR A 350 -3.95 11.72 -5.76
CA TYR A 350 -3.21 10.45 -5.88
C TYR A 350 -4.07 9.35 -6.51
N SER A 351 -5.30 9.15 -6.01
CA SER A 351 -6.23 8.13 -6.50
C SER A 351 -6.58 8.33 -7.97
N ASP A 352 -6.88 9.56 -8.38
CA ASP A 352 -7.22 9.91 -9.77
C ASP A 352 -6.05 9.65 -10.72
N GLN A 353 -4.83 10.07 -10.36
CA GLN A 353 -3.68 9.78 -11.19
C GLN A 353 -3.38 8.28 -11.24
N LEU A 354 -3.46 7.56 -10.11
CA LEU A 354 -3.26 6.12 -10.10
C LEU A 354 -4.21 5.42 -11.07
N ALA A 355 -5.48 5.83 -11.09
CA ALA A 355 -6.48 5.30 -12.01
C ALA A 355 -6.12 5.60 -13.48
N ILE A 356 -5.68 6.82 -13.78
CA ILE A 356 -5.23 7.22 -15.12
C ILE A 356 -4.04 6.39 -15.58
N ASP A 357 -3.01 6.30 -14.74
CA ASP A 357 -1.77 5.58 -15.07
C ASP A 357 -2.07 4.08 -15.25
N ALA A 358 -2.78 3.45 -14.30
CA ALA A 358 -3.11 2.03 -14.39
C ALA A 358 -3.99 1.69 -15.60
N LEU A 359 -4.95 2.55 -15.96
CA LEU A 359 -5.75 2.33 -17.17
C LEU A 359 -4.92 2.45 -18.45
N GLN A 360 -3.90 3.32 -18.47
CA GLN A 360 -2.98 3.44 -19.62
C GLN A 360 -2.03 2.24 -19.73
N SER A 361 -1.57 1.70 -18.59
CA SER A 361 -0.63 0.58 -18.54
C SER A 361 -1.28 -0.79 -18.82
N GLY A 362 -2.59 -0.91 -18.61
CA GLY A 362 -3.30 -2.19 -18.65
C GLY A 362 -4.76 -2.07 -19.06
N SER A 363 -5.65 -2.63 -18.24
CA SER A 363 -7.09 -2.71 -18.48
C SER A 363 -7.89 -2.08 -17.34
N GLU A 364 -9.21 -1.96 -17.51
CA GLU A 364 -10.13 -1.58 -16.40
C GLU A 364 -10.00 -2.55 -15.21
N GLY A 365 -9.78 -3.85 -15.47
CA GLY A 365 -9.50 -4.84 -14.42
C GLY A 365 -8.19 -4.57 -13.70
N TYR A 366 -7.14 -4.15 -14.43
CA TYR A 366 -5.89 -3.74 -13.81
C TYR A 366 -6.09 -2.50 -12.93
N LYS A 367 -6.84 -1.48 -13.37
CA LYS A 367 -7.05 -0.22 -12.65
C LYS A 367 -7.45 -0.40 -11.18
N ASP A 368 -8.36 -1.33 -10.92
CA ASP A 368 -8.92 -1.53 -9.58
C ASP A 368 -7.99 -2.34 -8.65
N ILE A 369 -7.07 -3.15 -9.18
CA ILE A 369 -6.13 -3.97 -8.40
C ILE A 369 -5.13 -3.13 -7.57
N PRO A 370 -4.35 -2.19 -8.13
CA PRO A 370 -3.46 -1.33 -7.36
C PRO A 370 -4.25 -0.37 -6.46
N ALA A 371 -5.46 0.05 -6.86
CA ALA A 371 -6.35 0.83 -5.99
C ALA A 371 -6.74 0.05 -4.72
N LEU A 372 -7.10 -1.23 -4.85
CA LEU A 372 -7.38 -2.12 -3.70
C LEU A 372 -6.12 -2.35 -2.83
N SER A 373 -4.94 -2.36 -3.45
CA SER A 373 -3.68 -2.73 -2.81
C SER A 373 -3.01 -1.58 -2.05
N ALA A 374 -3.18 -0.33 -2.49
CA ALA A 374 -2.41 0.81 -1.99
C ALA A 374 -2.52 1.01 -0.46
N ARG A 375 -3.73 0.92 0.10
CA ARG A 375 -3.96 0.99 1.55
C ARG A 375 -3.40 -0.21 2.30
N GLN A 376 -3.42 -1.40 1.70
CA GLN A 376 -2.85 -2.61 2.29
C GLN A 376 -1.34 -2.49 2.48
N VAL A 377 -0.62 -1.98 1.47
CA VAL A 377 0.84 -1.77 1.56
C VAL A 377 1.19 -0.84 2.72
N LEU A 378 0.54 0.33 2.78
CA LEU A 378 0.79 1.30 3.86
C LEU A 378 0.23 0.84 5.21
N GLY A 379 -0.72 -0.09 5.23
CA GLY A 379 -1.23 -0.75 6.43
C GLY A 379 -0.15 -1.50 7.22
N ALA A 380 0.99 -1.84 6.61
CA ALA A 380 2.14 -2.42 7.30
C ALA A 380 3.13 -1.38 7.87
N ALA A 381 3.00 -0.09 7.52
CA ALA A 381 4.01 0.92 7.82
C ALA A 381 3.77 1.65 9.16
N SER A 382 4.84 1.88 9.91
CA SER A 382 4.90 2.72 11.10
C SER A 382 6.01 3.75 10.96
N PHE A 383 5.63 5.03 10.84
CA PHE A 383 6.55 6.15 10.65
C PHE A 383 7.10 6.63 12.00
N ALA A 384 8.42 6.67 12.12
CA ALA A 384 9.13 7.01 13.35
C ALA A 384 10.35 7.92 13.07
N GLY A 385 11.06 8.29 14.14
CA GLY A 385 12.28 9.06 14.06
C GLY A 385 12.04 10.58 14.09
N THR A 386 12.94 11.33 13.45
CA THR A 386 12.93 12.80 13.45
C THR A 386 12.91 13.33 12.02
N PRO A 387 12.67 14.63 11.78
CA PRO A 387 12.76 15.17 10.42
C PRO A 387 14.18 15.08 9.84
N ASP A 388 15.22 15.08 10.68
CA ASP A 388 16.59 14.88 10.20
C ASP A 388 16.89 13.42 9.87
N ASP A 389 16.26 12.48 10.58
CA ASP A 389 16.46 11.04 10.44
C ASP A 389 15.11 10.30 10.54
N PRO A 390 14.27 10.43 9.50
CA PRO A 390 12.98 9.74 9.43
C PRO A 390 13.18 8.29 9.02
N ILE A 391 12.46 7.39 9.69
CA ILE A 391 12.54 5.96 9.42
C ILE A 391 11.13 5.35 9.38
N ILE A 392 10.99 4.26 8.65
CA ILE A 392 9.76 3.47 8.58
C ILE A 392 10.07 2.07 9.05
N PHE A 393 9.30 1.62 10.03
CA PHE A 393 9.26 0.23 10.43
C PHE A 393 8.10 -0.46 9.73
N PHE A 394 8.35 -1.64 9.18
CA PHE A 394 7.41 -2.31 8.27
C PHE A 394 7.05 -3.68 8.82
N LYS A 395 5.79 -3.91 9.20
CA LYS A 395 5.36 -5.20 9.76
C LYS A 395 5.22 -6.24 8.64
N GLU A 396 5.78 -7.41 8.84
CA GLU A 396 5.44 -8.59 8.06
C GLU A 396 4.07 -9.12 8.51
N ILE A 397 3.01 -8.60 7.90
CA ILE A 397 1.65 -9.00 8.22
C ILE A 397 1.41 -10.45 7.74
N SER A 398 0.70 -11.24 8.56
CA SER A 398 0.21 -12.58 8.24
C SER A 398 1.26 -13.64 7.84
N SER A 399 2.46 -13.56 8.41
CA SER A 399 3.50 -14.60 8.35
C SER A 399 3.90 -14.99 9.78
N ASP A 400 5.18 -14.84 10.16
CA ASP A 400 5.69 -15.02 11.53
C ASP A 400 5.66 -13.74 12.38
N GLY A 401 5.35 -12.60 11.76
CA GLY A 401 5.20 -11.31 12.41
C GLY A 401 6.49 -10.51 12.53
N ASN A 402 7.58 -10.91 11.85
CA ASN A 402 8.83 -10.16 11.77
C ASN A 402 8.64 -8.72 11.29
N MET A 403 9.72 -7.93 11.30
CA MET A 403 9.65 -6.55 10.85
C MET A 403 10.86 -6.10 10.05
N ASN A 404 10.60 -5.23 9.09
CA ASN A 404 11.55 -4.83 8.05
C ASN A 404 12.19 -6.05 7.36
N THR A 405 11.43 -7.14 7.20
CA THR A 405 11.85 -8.33 6.46
C THR A 405 12.17 -7.93 5.03
N ILE A 406 13.40 -8.19 4.57
CA ILE A 406 13.94 -7.64 3.33
C ILE A 406 13.21 -8.22 2.11
N ASP A 407 12.93 -9.51 2.12
CA ASP A 407 12.18 -10.21 1.07
C ASP A 407 10.67 -9.89 1.07
N VAL A 408 10.15 -9.21 2.10
CA VAL A 408 8.80 -8.61 2.12
C VAL A 408 8.82 -7.18 1.59
N ILE A 409 9.87 -6.41 1.90
CA ILE A 409 10.07 -5.07 1.32
C ILE A 409 10.30 -5.18 -0.19
N TYR A 410 10.98 -6.24 -0.65
CA TYR A 410 11.29 -6.44 -2.06
C TYR A 410 10.06 -6.48 -3.00
N PRO A 411 9.06 -7.37 -2.83
CA PRO A 411 7.85 -7.34 -3.65
C PRO A 411 7.07 -6.03 -3.47
N ALA A 412 7.16 -5.38 -2.31
CA ALA A 412 6.46 -4.11 -2.06
C ALA A 412 7.16 -2.88 -2.68
N PHE A 413 8.46 -2.94 -3.03
CA PHE A 413 9.23 -1.76 -3.43
C PHE A 413 8.67 -1.01 -4.67
N PRO A 414 8.04 -1.65 -5.68
CA PRO A 414 7.48 -0.92 -6.82
C PRO A 414 6.43 0.12 -6.43
N PHE A 415 5.60 -0.19 -5.42
CA PHE A 415 4.67 0.78 -4.85
C PHE A 415 5.41 2.02 -4.35
N PHE A 416 6.53 1.85 -3.64
CA PHE A 416 7.28 2.97 -3.09
C PHE A 416 8.03 3.76 -4.17
N LEU A 417 8.54 3.11 -5.22
CA LEU A 417 9.14 3.82 -6.35
C LEU A 417 8.11 4.70 -7.08
N TYR A 418 6.91 4.18 -7.32
CA TYR A 418 5.82 4.92 -7.94
C TYR A 418 5.30 6.05 -7.04
N THR A 419 5.13 5.75 -5.75
CA THR A 419 4.43 6.60 -4.78
C THR A 419 5.37 7.65 -4.20
N ASN A 420 6.42 7.26 -3.48
CA ASN A 420 7.45 8.17 -2.97
C ASN A 420 8.75 7.40 -2.63
N PRO A 421 9.80 7.51 -3.46
CA PRO A 421 11.07 6.80 -3.25
C PRO A 421 11.76 7.09 -1.91
N ARG A 422 11.50 8.24 -1.26
CA ARG A 422 12.02 8.51 0.09
C ARG A 422 11.54 7.48 1.11
N TRP A 423 10.30 7.00 0.98
CA TRP A 423 9.76 6.00 1.90
C TRP A 423 10.50 4.66 1.78
N LEU A 424 10.94 4.29 0.57
CA LEU A 424 11.82 3.14 0.39
C LEU A 424 13.14 3.35 1.13
N ALA A 425 13.75 4.54 1.01
CA ALA A 425 14.96 4.87 1.76
C ALA A 425 14.74 4.74 3.28
N TYR A 426 13.64 5.29 3.80
CA TYR A 426 13.31 5.26 5.22
C TYR A 426 13.07 3.84 5.77
N MET A 427 12.64 2.89 4.93
CA MET A 427 12.50 1.48 5.30
C MET A 427 13.83 0.73 5.29
N LEU A 428 14.76 1.10 4.40
CA LEU A 428 16.09 0.47 4.31
C LEU A 428 17.08 1.01 5.36
N GLU A 429 16.96 2.28 5.78
CA GLU A 429 17.84 2.88 6.79
C GLU A 429 17.94 2.08 8.10
N PRO A 430 16.86 1.62 8.76
CA PRO A 430 17.00 0.93 10.04
C PRO A 430 17.74 -0.43 9.92
N LEU A 431 17.60 -1.13 8.78
CA LEU A 431 18.38 -2.33 8.47
C LEU A 431 19.87 -2.00 8.29
N ILE A 432 20.17 -0.97 7.49
CA ILE A 432 21.53 -0.50 7.23
C ILE A 432 22.19 -0.02 8.52
N GLU A 433 21.50 0.76 9.34
CA GLU A 433 22.02 1.25 10.63
C GLU A 433 22.36 0.09 11.56
N HIS A 434 21.45 -0.87 11.72
CA HIS A 434 21.67 -2.01 12.61
C HIS A 434 22.87 -2.86 12.14
N MET A 435 22.96 -3.17 10.84
CA MET A 435 24.10 -3.94 10.31
C MET A 435 25.42 -3.15 10.35
N LEU A 436 25.40 -1.82 10.19
CA LEU A 436 26.59 -0.97 10.35
C LEU A 436 27.07 -0.87 11.79
N SER A 437 26.18 -1.05 12.77
CA SER A 437 26.52 -0.98 14.19
C SER A 437 27.44 -2.12 14.65
N GLY A 438 27.56 -3.18 13.85
CA GLY A 438 28.33 -4.39 14.19
C GLY A 438 27.58 -5.34 15.13
N GLN A 439 26.27 -5.13 15.34
CA GLN A 439 25.42 -6.00 16.13
C GLN A 439 25.02 -7.28 15.41
N TYR A 440 25.16 -7.36 14.09
CA TYR A 440 24.88 -8.55 13.30
C TYR A 440 26.20 -9.24 12.89
N PRO A 441 26.40 -10.54 13.21
CA PRO A 441 27.71 -11.19 13.06
C PRO A 441 27.98 -11.79 11.68
N ASN A 442 26.96 -11.97 10.83
CA ASN A 442 27.12 -12.63 9.53
C ASN A 442 27.64 -11.65 8.46
N ASP A 443 28.19 -12.20 7.37
CA ASP A 443 28.74 -11.42 6.26
C ASP A 443 27.75 -11.21 5.09
N TYR A 444 26.53 -11.75 5.20
CA TYR A 444 25.41 -11.51 4.29
C TYR A 444 24.42 -10.47 4.87
N ALA A 445 23.39 -10.11 4.10
CA ALA A 445 22.33 -9.21 4.57
C ALA A 445 21.38 -9.97 5.50
N MET A 446 21.05 -9.35 6.63
CA MET A 446 20.14 -9.91 7.64
C MET A 446 18.72 -9.98 7.11
N HIS A 447 18.01 -11.10 7.32
CA HIS A 447 16.63 -11.30 6.85
C HIS A 447 15.66 -10.22 7.30
N ASP A 448 15.60 -9.96 8.60
CA ASP A 448 14.65 -9.04 9.23
C ASP A 448 15.27 -8.31 10.43
N LEU A 449 14.62 -7.25 10.89
CA LEU A 449 15.10 -6.43 12.00
C LEU A 449 14.56 -6.89 13.36
N GLY A 450 14.02 -8.09 13.51
CA GLY A 450 13.58 -8.64 14.78
C GLY A 450 12.41 -9.59 14.64
N SER A 451 12.37 -10.57 15.55
CA SER A 451 11.49 -11.74 15.50
C SER A 451 10.00 -11.47 15.67
N SER A 452 9.60 -10.23 15.97
CA SER A 452 8.19 -9.82 15.98
C SER A 452 8.04 -8.31 16.02
N PHE A 453 7.08 -7.77 15.29
CA PHE A 453 6.65 -6.38 15.42
C PHE A 453 6.01 -6.17 16.80
N PRO A 454 6.31 -5.07 17.52
CA PRO A 454 7.12 -3.90 17.15
C PRO A 454 8.57 -3.93 17.70
N ASN A 455 9.15 -5.11 17.89
CA ASN A 455 10.44 -5.31 18.53
C ASN A 455 11.55 -5.44 17.46
N ALA A 456 12.10 -4.29 17.05
CA ALA A 456 13.21 -4.19 16.11
C ALA A 456 14.56 -4.49 16.81
N THR A 457 14.72 -5.69 17.37
CA THR A 457 15.87 -6.06 18.21
C THR A 457 17.05 -6.66 17.45
N GLY A 458 16.87 -6.98 16.16
CA GLY A 458 17.86 -7.64 15.32
C GLY A 458 18.26 -9.04 15.80
N HIS A 459 19.35 -9.56 15.23
CA HIS A 459 19.81 -10.94 15.42
C HIS A 459 21.28 -11.00 15.87
N PRO A 460 21.60 -10.61 17.12
CA PRO A 460 22.98 -10.59 17.61
C PRO A 460 23.62 -11.97 17.77
N ASP A 461 22.82 -13.03 17.74
CA ASP A 461 23.28 -14.41 17.69
C ASP A 461 23.56 -14.91 16.26
N GLY A 462 23.22 -14.12 15.23
CA GLY A 462 23.38 -14.46 13.82
C GLY A 462 22.45 -15.57 13.34
N ARG A 463 21.31 -15.79 14.03
CA ARG A 463 20.34 -16.85 13.71
C ARG A 463 19.01 -16.29 13.19
N ASP A 464 19.11 -15.31 12.30
CA ASP A 464 18.00 -14.91 11.43
C ASP A 464 17.65 -16.02 10.44
N GLU A 465 16.55 -15.86 9.72
CA GLU A 465 16.14 -16.84 8.71
C GLU A 465 17.18 -16.92 7.57
N TYR A 466 17.55 -18.15 7.20
CA TYR A 466 18.71 -18.37 6.33
C TYR A 466 18.35 -18.20 4.84
N MET A 467 18.34 -16.94 4.40
CA MET A 467 18.09 -16.51 3.01
C MET A 467 19.22 -15.66 2.40
N PRO A 468 20.51 -16.02 2.57
CA PRO A 468 21.60 -15.07 2.35
C PRO A 468 21.78 -14.59 0.89
N VAL A 469 21.54 -15.44 -0.12
CA VAL A 469 21.59 -15.01 -1.54
C VAL A 469 20.41 -14.10 -1.89
N GLU A 470 19.23 -14.45 -1.38
CA GLU A 470 17.98 -13.72 -1.57
C GLU A 470 18.14 -12.29 -1.02
N GLU A 471 18.55 -12.14 0.24
CA GLU A 471 18.62 -10.82 0.88
C GLU A 471 19.75 -9.94 0.38
N CYS A 472 20.92 -10.52 0.08
CA CYS A 472 21.99 -9.74 -0.53
C CYS A 472 21.56 -9.24 -1.91
N GLY A 473 20.85 -10.06 -2.69
CA GLY A 473 20.30 -9.68 -3.99
C GLY A 473 19.24 -8.59 -3.86
N ASN A 474 18.26 -8.79 -2.97
CA ASN A 474 17.17 -7.84 -2.68
C ASN A 474 17.72 -6.46 -2.31
N MET A 475 18.68 -6.40 -1.38
CA MET A 475 19.29 -5.14 -0.94
C MET A 475 20.00 -4.41 -2.07
N LEU A 476 20.83 -5.10 -2.85
CA LEU A 476 21.57 -4.47 -3.96
C LEU A 476 20.65 -3.98 -5.08
N ILE A 477 19.61 -4.75 -5.40
CA ILE A 477 18.61 -4.38 -6.41
C ILE A 477 17.80 -3.16 -5.94
N MET A 478 17.22 -3.20 -4.73
CA MET A 478 16.47 -2.07 -4.18
C MET A 478 17.35 -0.83 -4.00
N GLY A 479 18.60 -1.03 -3.58
CA GLY A 479 19.58 0.05 -3.42
C GLY A 479 19.86 0.77 -4.74
N LEU A 480 20.12 0.03 -5.82
CA LEU A 480 20.32 0.64 -7.13
C LEU A 480 19.01 1.23 -7.70
N ALA A 481 17.87 0.58 -7.51
CA ALA A 481 16.58 1.11 -7.94
C ALA A 481 16.29 2.48 -7.29
N LEU A 482 16.54 2.61 -5.99
CA LEU A 482 16.45 3.88 -5.28
C LEU A 482 17.45 4.90 -5.83
N VAL A 483 18.72 4.53 -6.04
CA VAL A 483 19.73 5.41 -6.65
C VAL A 483 19.30 5.92 -8.02
N ASN A 484 18.77 5.05 -8.88
CA ASN A 484 18.28 5.41 -10.21
C ASN A 484 17.07 6.35 -10.12
N SER A 485 16.16 6.13 -9.17
CA SER A 485 15.00 7.01 -8.96
C SER A 485 15.37 8.46 -8.61
N LEU A 486 16.59 8.69 -8.09
CA LEU A 486 17.09 10.03 -7.73
C LEU A 486 17.80 10.74 -8.89
N LYS A 487 18.20 10.00 -9.92
CA LYS A 487 19.06 10.45 -11.02
C LYS A 487 18.25 10.51 -12.31
N TYR A 488 17.47 11.57 -12.49
CA TYR A 488 16.62 11.75 -13.68
C TYR A 488 16.83 13.12 -14.30
N ASP A 489 16.83 13.19 -15.63
CA ASP A 489 17.03 14.45 -16.37
C ASP A 489 15.72 15.13 -16.75
N THR A 490 14.66 14.34 -16.98
CA THR A 490 13.39 14.84 -17.52
C THR A 490 12.21 14.67 -16.57
N LYS A 491 11.91 13.43 -16.16
CA LYS A 491 10.77 13.11 -15.28
C LYS A 491 11.23 12.19 -14.14
N PRO A 492 10.78 12.42 -12.90
CA PRO A 492 11.07 11.52 -11.78
C PRO A 492 10.33 10.19 -11.91
N ALA A 493 10.84 9.15 -11.24
CA ALA A 493 10.14 7.88 -11.06
C ALA A 493 8.80 8.05 -10.30
N SER A 494 8.78 8.96 -9.32
CA SER A 494 7.55 9.42 -8.67
C SER A 494 7.32 10.89 -9.00
N ILE A 495 6.26 11.19 -9.74
CA ILE A 495 5.84 12.56 -10.00
C ILE A 495 5.40 13.33 -8.73
N TRP A 496 5.21 12.63 -7.60
CA TRP A 496 4.85 13.24 -6.31
C TRP A 496 6.07 13.77 -5.58
N SER A 497 7.23 13.15 -5.82
CA SER A 497 8.49 13.53 -5.20
C SER A 497 9.04 14.88 -5.70
N ASP A 498 8.48 15.45 -6.77
CA ASP A 498 8.90 16.71 -7.40
C ASP A 498 7.93 17.89 -7.14
N GLN A 499 6.84 17.71 -6.37
CA GLN A 499 5.83 18.76 -6.15
C GLN A 499 6.21 19.81 -5.08
N GLY A 500 7.28 19.59 -4.34
CA GLY A 500 7.69 20.39 -3.16
C GLY A 500 8.52 21.65 -3.43
N ASP A 501 8.97 22.35 -2.36
CA ASP A 501 9.96 23.42 -2.50
C ASP A 501 11.31 22.84 -2.99
N HIS A 502 11.95 23.51 -3.94
CA HIS A 502 13.27 23.15 -4.48
C HIS A 502 14.43 23.66 -3.62
N LYS A 503 14.18 24.48 -2.59
CA LYS A 503 15.25 24.97 -1.70
C LYS A 503 16.00 23.80 -1.07
N SER A 504 17.28 23.71 -1.41
CA SER A 504 18.18 22.68 -0.90
C SER A 504 18.40 22.84 0.61
N ALA A 505 18.14 21.78 1.36
CA ALA A 505 18.72 21.56 2.68
C ALA A 505 20.24 21.44 2.53
N GLN A 506 20.97 22.55 2.41
CA GLN A 506 22.42 22.55 2.20
C GLN A 506 23.22 22.13 3.45
N SER A 507 22.57 21.76 4.57
CA SER A 507 23.25 21.64 5.86
C SER A 507 22.90 20.43 6.74
N THR A 508 22.24 19.37 6.24
CA THR A 508 21.96 18.18 7.06
C THR A 508 22.98 17.06 6.78
N GLU A 509 23.34 16.27 7.80
CA GLU A 509 24.17 15.07 7.62
C GLU A 509 23.41 13.92 6.93
N SER A 510 22.07 13.89 7.07
CA SER A 510 21.21 12.88 6.44
C SER A 510 21.14 13.00 4.92
N ALA A 511 21.04 11.86 4.23
CA ALA A 511 20.85 11.83 2.78
C ALA A 511 19.38 12.07 2.39
N PHE A 512 18.44 11.83 3.29
CA PHE A 512 17.01 12.02 3.07
C PHE A 512 16.37 12.73 4.28
N PRO A 513 16.75 13.99 4.57
CA PRO A 513 16.01 14.77 5.56
C PRO A 513 14.58 14.98 5.06
N LEU A 514 13.62 15.03 5.96
CA LEU A 514 12.26 15.45 5.70
C LEU A 514 12.13 16.93 6.06
N LEU A 515 12.19 17.80 5.06
CA LEU A 515 11.81 19.19 5.22
C LEU A 515 10.35 19.36 4.82
N VAL A 516 9.60 20.03 5.68
CA VAL A 516 8.17 20.27 5.50
C VAL A 516 7.91 21.77 5.51
N ASP A 517 7.16 22.26 4.54
CA ASP A 517 6.77 23.67 4.48
C ASP A 517 5.65 24.03 5.49
N ALA A 518 5.20 25.28 5.47
CA ALA A 518 4.16 25.76 6.38
C ALA A 518 2.79 25.07 6.16
N ASP A 519 2.54 24.51 4.98
CA ASP A 519 1.32 23.80 4.62
C ASP A 519 1.43 22.30 4.89
N GLY A 520 2.57 21.83 5.40
CA GLY A 520 2.80 20.41 5.67
C GLY A 520 3.24 19.62 4.44
N MET A 521 3.71 20.27 3.37
CA MET A 521 4.16 19.61 2.13
C MET A 521 5.67 19.31 2.18
N ASP A 522 6.06 18.16 1.63
CA ASP A 522 7.46 17.74 1.57
C ASP A 522 8.26 18.62 0.59
N ASP A 523 9.57 18.79 0.81
CA ASP A 523 10.49 19.34 -0.19
C ASP A 523 10.70 18.39 -1.38
N THR A 524 11.37 18.79 -2.45
CA THR A 524 11.67 17.89 -3.59
C THR A 524 12.81 16.90 -3.31
N VAL A 525 12.81 15.74 -3.97
CA VAL A 525 13.94 14.77 -3.93
C VAL A 525 14.38 14.36 -5.34
N GLY A 526 15.69 14.13 -5.50
CA GLY A 526 16.28 13.84 -6.81
C GLY A 526 16.48 15.09 -7.66
N GLY A 527 16.56 14.89 -8.97
CA GLY A 527 16.75 15.93 -9.98
C GLY A 527 17.88 15.62 -10.96
N PRO A 528 18.24 16.57 -11.86
CA PRO A 528 19.17 16.34 -12.97
C PRO A 528 20.45 15.64 -12.55
N VAL A 529 20.97 14.78 -13.44
CA VAL A 529 22.11 13.89 -13.16
C VAL A 529 23.35 14.67 -12.76
N GLU A 530 23.59 15.87 -13.28
CA GLU A 530 24.74 16.72 -12.91
C GLU A 530 24.54 17.55 -11.61
N ALA A 531 23.44 17.34 -10.87
CA ALA A 531 22.93 18.22 -9.81
C ALA A 531 22.57 17.49 -8.48
N LYS A 532 21.53 17.98 -7.78
CA LYS A 532 21.09 17.60 -6.42
C LYS A 532 20.93 16.07 -6.26
N GLY A 533 20.35 15.41 -7.25
CA GLY A 533 20.06 13.96 -7.25
C GLY A 533 21.30 13.09 -7.16
N GLU A 534 22.31 13.30 -8.00
CA GLU A 534 23.57 12.52 -7.94
C GLU A 534 24.30 12.74 -6.62
N LYS A 535 24.36 13.97 -6.11
CA LYS A 535 24.96 14.25 -4.80
C LYS A 535 24.24 13.51 -3.68
N GLN A 536 22.91 13.45 -3.73
CA GLN A 536 22.08 12.75 -2.76
C GLN A 536 22.31 11.24 -2.82
N ALA A 537 22.23 10.65 -4.03
CA ALA A 537 22.49 9.23 -4.25
C ALA A 537 23.91 8.82 -3.80
N ARG A 538 24.92 9.58 -4.21
CA ARG A 538 26.32 9.36 -3.82
C ARG A 538 26.48 9.46 -2.30
N LYS A 539 25.87 10.45 -1.65
CA LYS A 539 25.93 10.63 -0.19
C LYS A 539 25.32 9.44 0.55
N TRP A 540 24.16 8.96 0.10
CA TRP A 540 23.47 7.83 0.69
C TRP A 540 24.29 6.54 0.60
N VAL A 541 24.68 6.15 -0.62
CA VAL A 541 25.44 4.91 -0.86
C VAL A 541 26.80 4.94 -0.17
N LYS A 542 27.50 6.08 -0.19
CA LYS A 542 28.85 6.20 0.38
C LYS A 542 28.87 5.94 1.89
N LYS A 543 27.81 6.28 2.62
CA LYS A 543 27.67 6.01 4.07
C LYS A 543 27.73 4.50 4.36
N SER A 544 27.14 3.68 3.50
CA SER A 544 26.96 2.23 3.69
C SER A 544 27.76 1.36 2.71
N TYR A 545 28.69 1.93 1.93
CA TYR A 545 29.48 1.23 0.90
C TYR A 545 30.18 -0.04 1.36
N LYS A 546 30.65 -0.07 2.61
CA LYS A 546 31.25 -1.27 3.21
C LYS A 546 30.27 -2.45 3.21
N LEU A 547 28.99 -2.22 3.52
CA LEU A 547 27.97 -3.27 3.54
C LEU A 547 27.63 -3.74 2.13
N TRP A 548 27.40 -2.81 1.19
CA TRP A 548 27.16 -3.15 -0.22
C TRP A 548 28.25 -4.09 -0.75
N LYS A 549 29.52 -3.72 -0.54
CA LYS A 549 30.69 -4.54 -0.92
C LYS A 549 30.75 -5.89 -0.21
N GLN A 550 30.40 -5.93 1.08
CA GLN A 550 30.39 -7.16 1.87
C GLN A 550 29.34 -8.16 1.34
N TRP A 551 28.11 -7.69 1.13
CA TRP A 551 27.01 -8.50 0.59
C TRP A 551 27.31 -8.99 -0.83
N THR A 552 27.86 -8.14 -1.71
CA THR A 552 28.29 -8.60 -3.04
C THR A 552 29.43 -9.61 -2.95
N GLY A 553 30.34 -9.46 -1.99
CA GLY A 553 31.40 -10.44 -1.72
C GLY A 553 30.84 -11.83 -1.38
N TYR A 554 29.71 -11.91 -0.68
CA TYR A 554 28.97 -13.16 -0.45
C TYR A 554 28.37 -13.69 -1.76
N LEU A 555 27.65 -12.84 -2.52
CA LEU A 555 27.02 -13.23 -3.78
C LEU A 555 28.03 -13.79 -4.80
N VAL A 556 29.22 -13.17 -4.93
CA VAL A 556 30.27 -13.66 -5.84
C VAL A 556 30.64 -15.12 -5.55
N ARG A 557 30.60 -15.55 -4.29
CA ARG A 557 30.93 -16.93 -3.89
C ARG A 557 29.77 -17.89 -4.08
N GLU A 558 28.55 -17.45 -3.74
CA GLU A 558 27.43 -18.37 -3.53
C GLU A 558 26.31 -18.28 -4.60
N THR A 559 26.28 -17.24 -5.45
CA THR A 559 25.09 -17.01 -6.29
C THR A 559 24.97 -17.89 -7.53
N LEU A 560 26.07 -18.23 -8.21
CA LEU A 560 25.99 -18.93 -9.50
C LEU A 560 25.47 -20.36 -9.34
N ILE A 561 25.78 -21.00 -8.22
CA ILE A 561 25.31 -22.34 -7.86
C ILE A 561 24.87 -22.25 -6.39
N PRO A 562 23.65 -21.74 -6.12
CA PRO A 562 23.20 -21.50 -4.76
C PRO A 562 23.08 -22.82 -4.01
N SER A 563 23.70 -22.86 -2.83
CA SER A 563 23.59 -23.96 -1.87
C SER A 563 22.14 -24.14 -1.38
N ASN A 564 21.88 -25.19 -0.59
CA ASN A 564 20.56 -25.41 -0.01
C ASN A 564 20.22 -24.31 1.00
N GLN A 565 19.34 -23.41 0.61
CA GLN A 565 18.83 -22.27 1.40
C GLN A 565 17.36 -22.01 1.08
N LEU A 566 16.72 -21.17 1.87
CA LEU A 566 15.41 -20.61 1.56
C LEU A 566 15.56 -19.45 0.55
N SER A 567 14.48 -19.21 -0.18
CA SER A 567 14.22 -17.95 -0.90
C SER A 567 12.95 -17.35 -0.32
N THR A 568 12.53 -16.19 -0.83
CA THR A 568 11.24 -15.56 -0.47
C THR A 568 10.02 -16.46 -0.70
N ASP A 569 10.16 -17.53 -1.48
CA ASP A 569 9.16 -18.58 -1.67
C ASP A 569 9.32 -19.67 -0.58
N ASP A 570 9.52 -19.26 0.66
CA ASP A 570 9.88 -20.06 1.83
C ASP A 570 8.82 -21.14 2.16
N PHE A 571 7.55 -20.80 1.95
CA PHE A 571 6.39 -21.69 2.04
C PHE A 571 6.46 -22.88 1.09
N ALA A 572 7.27 -22.79 0.03
CA ALA A 572 7.52 -23.87 -0.91
C ALA A 572 8.79 -24.70 -0.55
N GLY A 573 9.48 -24.34 0.53
CA GLY A 573 10.55 -25.08 1.18
C GLY A 573 11.96 -24.83 0.65
N TRP A 574 12.93 -25.40 1.36
CA TRP A 574 14.36 -25.32 1.04
C TRP A 574 14.68 -25.99 -0.29
N LEU A 575 15.47 -25.31 -1.13
CA LEU A 575 15.87 -25.86 -2.41
C LEU A 575 17.27 -25.35 -2.81
N SER A 576 18.16 -26.28 -3.16
CA SER A 576 19.46 -25.98 -3.76
C SER A 576 19.36 -25.75 -5.26
N ASN A 577 20.31 -25.03 -5.85
CA ASN A 577 20.41 -24.79 -7.29
C ASN A 577 19.15 -24.14 -7.89
N GLN A 578 18.47 -23.29 -7.11
CA GLN A 578 17.29 -22.55 -7.54
C GLN A 578 17.65 -21.57 -8.67
N THR A 579 16.97 -21.70 -9.80
CA THR A 579 17.30 -20.96 -11.02
C THR A 579 17.03 -19.47 -10.87
N ASN A 580 15.85 -19.10 -10.35
CA ASN A 580 15.44 -17.71 -10.21
C ASN A 580 16.19 -17.00 -9.07
N LEU A 581 16.54 -17.71 -8.00
CA LEU A 581 17.40 -17.19 -6.91
C LEU A 581 18.81 -16.86 -7.41
N ALA A 582 19.40 -17.74 -8.23
CA ALA A 582 20.70 -17.47 -8.84
C ALA A 582 20.65 -16.24 -9.75
N LEU A 583 19.58 -16.08 -10.54
CA LEU A 583 19.38 -14.89 -11.38
C LEU A 583 19.33 -13.61 -10.54
N LYS A 584 18.57 -13.62 -9.44
CA LYS A 584 18.50 -12.49 -8.50
C LYS A 584 19.87 -12.05 -8.00
N GLY A 585 20.69 -12.98 -7.51
CA GLY A 585 22.03 -12.63 -7.02
C GLY A 585 23.00 -12.21 -8.13
N ILE A 586 22.87 -12.74 -9.36
CA ILE A 586 23.63 -12.28 -10.54
C ILE A 586 23.27 -10.82 -10.88
N ILE A 587 21.98 -10.48 -10.89
CA ILE A 587 21.51 -9.09 -11.06
C ILE A 587 22.01 -8.22 -9.91
N GLY A 588 22.03 -8.72 -8.66
CA GLY A 588 22.60 -8.03 -7.51
C GLY A 588 24.10 -7.71 -7.68
N ILE A 589 24.90 -8.62 -8.23
CA ILE A 589 26.32 -8.36 -8.55
C ILE A 589 26.44 -7.27 -9.63
N LYS A 590 25.61 -7.34 -10.68
CA LYS A 590 25.56 -6.29 -11.71
C LYS A 590 25.17 -4.94 -11.10
N ALA A 591 24.19 -4.92 -10.19
CA ALA A 591 23.78 -3.72 -9.48
C ALA A 591 24.91 -3.11 -8.65
N MET A 592 25.72 -3.92 -7.98
CA MET A 592 26.92 -3.44 -7.28
C MET A 592 27.90 -2.72 -8.22
N SER A 593 28.03 -3.17 -9.47
CA SER A 593 28.92 -2.49 -10.43
C SER A 593 28.50 -1.05 -10.69
N GLU A 594 27.21 -0.78 -10.83
CA GLU A 594 26.67 0.56 -11.06
C GLU A 594 26.67 1.40 -9.76
N ILE A 595 26.43 0.78 -8.60
CA ILE A 595 26.58 1.41 -7.28
C ILE A 595 28.03 1.88 -7.07
N ALA A 596 29.01 1.07 -7.44
CA ALA A 596 30.43 1.40 -7.36
C ALA A 596 30.79 2.60 -8.26
N GLU A 597 30.23 2.69 -9.47
CA GLU A 597 30.40 3.86 -10.34
C GLU A 597 29.85 5.14 -9.71
N VAL A 598 28.68 5.06 -9.07
CA VAL A 598 28.06 6.21 -8.38
C VAL A 598 28.93 6.76 -7.26
N VAL A 599 29.70 5.93 -6.56
CA VAL A 599 30.63 6.41 -5.52
C VAL A 599 32.05 6.69 -6.02
N GLY A 600 32.38 6.29 -7.26
CA GLY A 600 33.69 6.50 -7.89
C GLY A 600 34.71 5.37 -7.64
N GLU A 601 34.26 4.19 -7.24
CA GLU A 601 35.10 3.01 -6.98
C GLU A 601 35.26 2.19 -8.28
N THR A 602 36.04 2.71 -9.23
CA THR A 602 36.12 2.19 -10.60
C THR A 602 36.67 0.77 -10.70
N GLU A 603 37.57 0.36 -9.82
CA GLU A 603 38.12 -1.00 -9.80
C GLU A 603 37.04 -2.03 -9.39
N ASP A 604 36.25 -1.70 -8.36
CA ASP A 604 35.12 -2.52 -7.92
C ASP A 604 34.06 -2.61 -9.03
N ALA A 605 33.75 -1.49 -9.69
CA ALA A 605 32.80 -1.45 -10.81
C ALA A 605 33.18 -2.42 -11.93
N VAL A 606 34.43 -2.35 -12.41
CA VAL A 606 34.94 -3.24 -13.46
C VAL A 606 34.94 -4.70 -13.00
N PHE A 607 35.36 -4.97 -11.77
CA PHE A 607 35.40 -6.33 -11.23
C PHE A 607 34.00 -6.96 -11.19
N TYR A 608 33.03 -6.31 -10.55
CA TYR A 608 31.68 -6.86 -10.40
C TYR A 608 30.94 -6.95 -11.73
N ARG A 609 31.16 -6.01 -12.65
CA ARG A 609 30.63 -6.09 -14.02
C ARG A 609 31.10 -7.36 -14.72
N ASN A 610 32.41 -7.61 -14.77
CA ASN A 610 32.98 -8.80 -15.39
C ASN A 610 32.47 -10.11 -14.77
N VAL A 611 32.32 -10.16 -13.43
CA VAL A 611 31.78 -11.34 -12.74
C VAL A 611 30.33 -11.57 -13.14
N SER A 612 29.49 -10.53 -13.10
CA SER A 612 28.07 -10.63 -13.45
C SER A 612 27.85 -11.06 -14.91
N GLU A 613 28.61 -10.51 -15.86
CA GLU A 613 28.55 -10.86 -17.29
C GLU A 613 29.01 -12.31 -17.55
N THR A 614 30.03 -12.76 -16.81
CA THR A 614 30.46 -14.17 -16.85
C THR A 614 29.36 -15.08 -16.29
N TYR A 615 28.75 -14.69 -15.17
CA TYR A 615 27.76 -15.52 -14.49
C TYR A 615 26.46 -15.61 -15.28
N ILE A 616 25.95 -14.51 -15.84
CA ILE A 616 24.71 -14.55 -16.61
C ILE A 616 24.85 -15.43 -17.85
N LYS A 617 25.98 -15.35 -18.56
CA LYS A 617 26.24 -16.22 -19.71
C LYS A 617 26.21 -17.70 -19.33
N ARG A 618 26.89 -18.07 -18.23
CA ARG A 618 26.89 -19.46 -17.76
C ARG A 618 25.51 -19.89 -17.26
N TRP A 619 24.79 -19.01 -16.59
CA TRP A 619 23.43 -19.26 -16.14
C TRP A 619 22.51 -19.58 -17.32
N GLU A 620 22.55 -18.77 -18.40
CA GLU A 620 21.74 -18.99 -19.61
C GLU A 620 22.16 -20.24 -20.40
N GLU A 621 23.47 -20.44 -20.63
CA GLU A 621 23.99 -21.48 -21.52
C GLU A 621 24.14 -22.86 -20.85
N GLU A 622 24.48 -22.92 -19.56
CA GLU A 622 24.84 -24.17 -18.86
C GLU A 622 23.72 -24.67 -17.93
N PHE A 623 22.96 -23.77 -17.29
CA PHE A 623 22.21 -24.12 -16.08
C PHE A 623 20.70 -23.92 -16.14
N ALA A 624 20.21 -22.76 -16.54
CA ALA A 624 18.84 -22.32 -16.28
C ALA A 624 17.82 -23.02 -17.18
N ILE A 625 18.14 -23.21 -18.46
CA ILE A 625 17.14 -23.54 -19.48
C ILE A 625 16.91 -25.04 -19.59
N SER A 626 15.66 -25.42 -19.88
CA SER A 626 15.22 -26.78 -20.16
C SER A 626 15.95 -27.36 -21.38
N ARG A 627 16.04 -28.69 -21.47
CA ARG A 627 16.79 -29.36 -22.56
C ARG A 627 16.21 -29.14 -23.95
N ASP A 628 14.89 -28.97 -24.02
CA ASP A 628 14.14 -28.64 -25.24
C ASP A 628 14.17 -27.14 -25.57
N GLY A 629 14.72 -26.30 -24.68
CA GLY A 629 14.88 -24.87 -24.92
C GLY A 629 13.58 -24.09 -24.88
N THR A 630 12.61 -24.51 -24.07
CA THR A 630 11.25 -23.92 -24.02
C THR A 630 10.96 -23.13 -22.75
N HIS A 631 11.66 -23.39 -21.63
CA HIS A 631 11.44 -22.71 -20.36
C HIS A 631 12.67 -22.74 -19.45
N ALA A 632 12.70 -21.87 -18.44
CA ALA A 632 13.62 -21.96 -17.33
C ALA A 632 13.15 -23.06 -16.34
N LYS A 633 14.08 -23.89 -15.88
CA LYS A 633 13.83 -24.92 -14.87
C LYS A 633 13.66 -24.28 -13.50
N LEU A 634 12.91 -24.90 -12.59
CA LEU A 634 12.85 -24.47 -11.19
C LEU A 634 14.22 -24.58 -10.50
N ALA A 635 14.88 -25.73 -10.66
CA ALA A 635 16.23 -25.96 -10.18
C ALA A 635 17.10 -26.61 -11.25
N TYR A 636 18.41 -26.34 -11.25
CA TYR A 636 19.32 -26.80 -12.30
C TYR A 636 19.31 -28.31 -12.52
N SER A 637 19.13 -29.07 -11.44
CA SER A 637 19.11 -30.54 -11.44
C SER A 637 17.72 -31.14 -11.74
N TRP A 638 16.65 -30.33 -11.81
CA TRP A 638 15.27 -30.78 -12.00
C TRP A 638 14.85 -30.59 -13.46
N TYR A 639 15.24 -31.51 -14.33
CA TYR A 639 15.18 -31.34 -15.79
C TYR A 639 13.78 -31.17 -16.42
N GLY A 640 12.71 -31.58 -15.74
CA GLY A 640 11.33 -31.42 -16.21
C GLY A 640 10.50 -30.43 -15.40
N SER A 641 11.16 -29.67 -14.52
CA SER A 641 10.52 -28.62 -13.73
C SER A 641 10.54 -27.31 -14.50
N TRP A 642 9.69 -26.37 -14.09
CA TRP A 642 9.67 -25.00 -14.58
C TRP A 642 9.35 -24.05 -13.43
N THR A 643 9.72 -22.77 -13.58
CA THR A 643 9.41 -21.67 -12.65
C THR A 643 9.15 -20.41 -13.45
N ILE A 644 8.33 -19.49 -12.93
CA ILE A 644 8.30 -18.13 -13.45
C ILE A 644 9.60 -17.41 -13.08
N LEU A 645 10.11 -16.55 -13.96
CA LEU A 645 11.29 -15.74 -13.74
C LEU A 645 10.92 -14.29 -13.38
N TYR A 646 10.30 -14.10 -12.21
CA TYR A 646 9.91 -12.77 -11.73
C TYR A 646 11.10 -11.80 -11.56
N ASN A 647 12.35 -12.28 -11.45
CA ASN A 647 13.52 -11.40 -11.35
C ASN A 647 13.96 -10.77 -12.68
N LEU A 648 13.38 -11.16 -13.82
CA LEU A 648 13.54 -10.43 -15.08
C LEU A 648 13.01 -8.99 -14.98
N PHE A 649 12.01 -8.76 -14.11
CA PHE A 649 11.57 -7.41 -13.78
C PHE A 649 12.71 -6.53 -13.28
N ALA A 650 13.58 -7.04 -12.40
CA ALA A 650 14.69 -6.28 -11.84
C ALA A 650 15.75 -5.93 -12.90
N ASP A 651 16.04 -6.85 -13.83
CA ASP A 651 16.96 -6.60 -14.95
C ASP A 651 16.48 -5.42 -15.81
N SER A 652 15.19 -5.44 -16.20
CA SER A 652 14.57 -4.36 -16.97
C SER A 652 14.48 -3.05 -16.17
N LEU A 653 14.00 -3.10 -14.92
CA LEU A 653 13.81 -1.93 -14.05
C LEU A 653 15.13 -1.19 -13.78
N LEU A 654 16.24 -1.92 -13.63
CA LEU A 654 17.57 -1.36 -13.37
C LEU A 654 18.28 -0.89 -14.66
N CYS A 655 17.59 -0.90 -15.80
CA CYS A 655 18.09 -0.46 -17.11
C CYS A 655 19.15 -1.39 -17.72
N PHE A 656 19.27 -2.63 -17.26
CA PHE A 656 20.30 -3.56 -17.76
C PHE A 656 19.94 -4.20 -19.09
N HIS A 657 18.64 -4.20 -19.44
CA HIS A 657 18.16 -4.69 -20.72
C HIS A 657 18.22 -3.64 -21.85
N ILE A 658 18.51 -2.37 -21.55
CA ILE A 658 18.56 -1.31 -22.57
C ILE A 658 19.85 -1.46 -23.40
N PRO A 659 19.76 -1.59 -24.74
CA PRO A 659 20.95 -1.64 -25.60
C PRO A 659 21.78 -0.37 -25.43
N SER A 660 23.08 -0.52 -25.24
CA SER A 660 23.98 0.62 -25.03
C SER A 660 24.06 1.47 -26.30
N SER A 661 23.40 2.63 -26.31
CA SER A 661 23.68 3.68 -27.29
C SER A 661 24.99 4.39 -26.90
N SER A 662 25.83 4.68 -27.89
CA SER A 662 27.20 5.20 -27.69
C SER A 662 27.24 6.41 -26.74
N PRO A 663 28.26 6.56 -25.88
CA PRO A 663 28.44 7.78 -25.11
C PRO A 663 28.68 8.95 -26.08
N SER A 664 27.83 9.97 -26.01
CA SER A 664 28.01 11.22 -26.72
C SER A 664 29.28 11.93 -26.22
N ILE A 665 30.35 11.85 -27.01
CA ILE A 665 31.58 12.61 -26.75
C ILE A 665 31.25 14.11 -26.81
N PRO A 666 31.57 14.91 -25.78
CA PRO A 666 31.44 16.36 -25.87
C PRO A 666 32.47 16.89 -26.88
N SER A 667 32.01 17.53 -27.95
CA SER A 667 32.91 18.13 -28.94
C SER A 667 33.64 19.33 -28.33
N THR A 668 34.86 19.13 -27.84
CA THR A 668 35.80 20.23 -27.61
C THR A 668 37.19 19.86 -28.11
N GLY A 669 37.74 20.70 -28.99
CA GLY A 669 39.18 20.86 -29.18
C GLY A 669 39.89 19.88 -30.11
N LYS A 670 40.56 20.43 -31.12
CA LYS A 670 41.44 19.74 -32.08
C LYS A 670 42.68 19.13 -31.44
N ASP A 671 43.17 18.07 -32.09
CA ASP A 671 44.54 17.53 -32.08
C ASP A 671 45.06 16.80 -30.83
N GLN A 672 44.71 15.52 -30.71
CA GLN A 672 45.62 14.49 -30.19
C GLN A 672 45.18 13.08 -30.65
N LYS A 673 46.07 12.34 -31.33
CA LYS A 673 45.86 10.91 -31.64
C LYS A 673 46.00 10.10 -30.35
N SER A 674 44.90 9.50 -29.89
CA SER A 674 44.91 8.53 -28.80
C SER A 674 45.29 7.14 -29.31
N ILE A 675 46.02 6.40 -28.48
CA ILE A 675 46.50 5.03 -28.70
C ILE A 675 45.30 4.07 -28.61
N THR A 676 45.14 3.22 -29.62
CA THR A 676 44.13 2.16 -29.67
C THR A 676 44.34 1.15 -28.54
N LEU A 677 43.37 1.10 -27.60
CA LEU A 677 43.10 -0.07 -26.77
C LEU A 677 42.18 -1.03 -27.57
N PRO A 678 42.15 -2.35 -27.27
CA PRO A 678 41.40 -3.32 -28.05
C PRO A 678 39.92 -3.00 -28.04
N ASP A 679 39.27 -3.10 -29.20
CA ASP A 679 37.84 -2.92 -29.39
C ASP A 679 37.05 -3.75 -28.37
N HIS A 680 36.39 -3.08 -27.42
CA HIS A 680 35.28 -3.68 -26.68
C HIS A 680 34.13 -3.83 -27.67
N GLU A 681 33.84 -5.05 -28.11
CA GLU A 681 32.61 -5.37 -28.83
C GLU A 681 31.42 -4.95 -27.97
N ILE A 682 30.73 -3.89 -28.39
CA ILE A 682 29.47 -3.45 -27.81
C ILE A 682 28.45 -4.56 -28.09
N SER A 683 27.98 -5.24 -27.03
CA SER A 683 26.90 -6.22 -27.14
C SER A 683 25.67 -5.54 -27.73
N LYS A 684 25.12 -6.11 -28.82
CA LYS A 684 23.84 -5.67 -29.39
C LYS A 684 22.65 -6.06 -28.52
N ASN A 685 22.84 -6.91 -27.51
CA ASN A 685 21.80 -7.49 -26.68
C ASN A 685 21.93 -7.00 -25.22
N GLY A 686 20.82 -6.94 -24.49
CA GLY A 686 20.78 -6.58 -23.06
C GLY A 686 21.57 -7.54 -22.15
N PHE A 687 21.68 -7.23 -20.86
CA PHE A 687 22.43 -8.03 -19.88
C PHE A 687 21.89 -9.46 -19.76
N VAL A 688 20.59 -9.61 -19.55
CA VAL A 688 19.87 -10.87 -19.82
C VAL A 688 19.40 -10.85 -21.27
N SER A 689 19.58 -11.96 -21.99
CA SER A 689 19.28 -12.00 -23.42
C SER A 689 17.79 -11.99 -23.73
N ASP A 690 17.42 -11.31 -24.82
CA ASP A 690 16.05 -11.22 -25.38
C ASP A 690 15.39 -12.61 -25.52
N LYS A 691 16.21 -13.63 -25.84
CA LYS A 691 15.79 -15.02 -25.93
C LYS A 691 15.13 -15.50 -24.64
N ILE A 692 15.67 -15.15 -23.46
CA ILE A 692 15.13 -15.58 -22.17
C ILE A 692 13.76 -14.96 -21.91
N TYR A 693 13.61 -13.65 -22.16
CA TYR A 693 12.34 -12.95 -22.05
C TYR A 693 11.27 -13.57 -22.96
N LYS A 694 11.60 -13.76 -24.25
CA LYS A 694 10.68 -14.34 -25.23
C LYS A 694 10.23 -15.75 -24.83
N LEU A 695 11.19 -16.61 -24.50
CA LEU A 695 10.96 -17.99 -24.09
C LEU A 695 10.09 -18.09 -22.83
N GLN A 696 10.29 -17.21 -21.84
CA GLN A 696 9.43 -17.16 -20.66
C GLN A 696 8.03 -16.61 -20.96
N SER A 697 7.93 -15.54 -21.74
CA SER A 697 6.64 -14.98 -22.16
C SER A 697 5.77 -16.05 -22.85
N ASP A 698 6.34 -16.78 -23.81
CA ASP A 698 5.64 -17.85 -24.53
C ASP A 698 5.26 -19.03 -23.59
N TRP A 699 6.11 -19.34 -22.61
CA TRP A 699 5.82 -20.35 -21.60
C TRP A 699 4.66 -19.96 -20.69
N TYR A 700 4.61 -18.71 -20.22
CA TYR A 700 3.55 -18.22 -19.34
C TYR A 700 2.17 -18.35 -19.97
N HIS A 701 2.04 -18.02 -21.26
CA HIS A 701 0.81 -18.28 -22.02
C HIS A 701 0.40 -19.76 -21.99
N SER A 702 1.39 -20.65 -22.12
CA SER A 702 1.15 -22.09 -22.25
C SER A 702 0.73 -22.76 -20.94
N VAL A 703 1.10 -22.20 -19.78
CA VAL A 703 0.86 -22.80 -18.46
C VAL A 703 -0.10 -22.02 -17.58
N ARG A 704 -0.62 -20.88 -18.05
CA ARG A 704 -1.65 -20.12 -17.32
C ARG A 704 -2.87 -20.98 -17.02
N GLN A 705 -3.47 -20.72 -15.87
CA GLN A 705 -4.65 -21.38 -15.34
C GLN A 705 -5.83 -20.39 -15.29
N LYS A 706 -6.98 -20.81 -14.77
CA LYS A 706 -8.19 -19.98 -14.71
C LYS A 706 -7.94 -18.61 -14.04
N TYR A 707 -7.31 -18.63 -12.87
CA TYR A 707 -7.17 -17.48 -11.96
C TYR A 707 -5.78 -16.83 -11.97
N GLY A 708 -4.86 -17.32 -12.80
CA GLY A 708 -3.52 -16.76 -12.89
C GLY A 708 -2.49 -17.74 -13.41
N LEU A 709 -1.23 -17.41 -13.22
CA LEU A 709 -0.05 -18.15 -13.59
C LEU A 709 0.54 -18.81 -12.34
N PRO A 710 0.59 -20.16 -12.24
CA PRO A 710 1.22 -20.82 -11.10
C PRO A 710 2.69 -20.43 -10.95
N LEU A 711 3.18 -20.38 -9.71
CA LEU A 711 4.55 -19.95 -9.40
C LEU A 711 5.59 -20.84 -10.09
N ASP A 712 5.40 -22.15 -10.01
CA ASP A 712 6.29 -23.15 -10.57
C ASP A 712 5.61 -24.53 -10.67
N SER A 713 6.34 -25.52 -11.18
CA SER A 713 5.86 -26.88 -11.40
C SER A 713 5.50 -27.72 -10.15
N ARG A 714 5.75 -27.26 -8.93
CA ARG A 714 5.48 -28.01 -7.69
C ARG A 714 3.99 -28.04 -7.34
N HIS A 715 3.29 -26.95 -7.59
CA HIS A 715 1.91 -26.73 -7.16
C HIS A 715 1.13 -25.84 -8.15
N LEU A 716 -0.19 -25.76 -7.98
CA LEU A 716 -1.04 -24.86 -8.78
C LEU A 716 -1.35 -23.55 -8.04
N TYR A 717 -0.74 -23.29 -6.90
CA TYR A 717 -0.83 -21.99 -6.25
C TYR A 717 0.11 -20.98 -6.90
N THR A 718 -0.15 -19.70 -6.64
CA THR A 718 0.70 -18.60 -7.08
C THR A 718 0.79 -17.50 -6.04
N LYS A 719 1.63 -16.51 -6.32
CA LYS A 719 1.73 -15.24 -5.62
C LYS A 719 1.46 -14.09 -6.57
N SER A 720 0.42 -13.28 -6.30
CA SER A 720 0.01 -12.21 -7.21
C SER A 720 1.12 -11.18 -7.47
N ASP A 721 1.90 -10.83 -6.45
CA ASP A 721 3.06 -9.94 -6.57
C ASP A 721 4.11 -10.49 -7.56
N TRP A 722 4.40 -11.78 -7.50
CA TRP A 722 5.32 -12.43 -8.44
C TRP A 722 4.77 -12.59 -9.84
N GLU A 723 3.46 -12.81 -9.98
CA GLU A 723 2.81 -12.76 -11.29
C GLU A 723 3.00 -11.38 -11.93
N PHE A 724 2.70 -10.30 -11.20
CA PHE A 724 2.85 -8.94 -11.71
C PHE A 724 4.31 -8.61 -12.07
N PHE A 725 5.29 -9.07 -11.30
CA PHE A 725 6.70 -8.96 -11.68
C PHE A 725 6.98 -9.71 -12.98
N ALA A 726 6.58 -10.99 -13.07
CA ALA A 726 6.83 -11.82 -14.24
C ALA A 726 6.17 -11.27 -15.51
N VAL A 727 4.92 -10.83 -15.43
CA VAL A 727 4.17 -10.37 -16.62
C VAL A 727 4.43 -8.93 -16.99
N SER A 728 5.05 -8.12 -16.10
CA SER A 728 5.47 -6.75 -16.43
C SER A 728 6.48 -6.70 -17.58
N VAL A 729 7.22 -7.80 -17.77
CA VAL A 729 8.26 -7.98 -18.79
C VAL A 729 7.93 -9.10 -19.79
N ALA A 730 6.66 -9.49 -19.89
CA ALA A 730 6.14 -10.38 -20.91
C ALA A 730 5.60 -9.59 -22.11
N SER A 731 5.26 -10.27 -23.20
CA SER A 731 4.57 -9.64 -24.33
C SER A 731 3.22 -9.07 -23.89
N LYS A 732 2.75 -8.03 -24.61
CA LYS A 732 1.52 -7.31 -24.26
C LYS A 732 0.32 -8.27 -24.16
N LYS A 733 0.18 -9.17 -25.14
CA LYS A 733 -0.88 -10.19 -25.15
C LYS A 733 -0.85 -11.10 -23.93
N VAL A 734 0.30 -11.64 -23.57
CA VAL A 734 0.43 -12.56 -22.42
C VAL A 734 0.16 -11.84 -21.11
N ARG A 735 0.64 -10.60 -21.00
CA ARG A 735 0.37 -9.74 -19.86
C ARG A 735 -1.13 -9.47 -19.70
N GLU A 736 -1.84 -9.12 -20.77
CA GLU A 736 -3.29 -8.89 -20.75
C GLU A 736 -4.06 -10.16 -20.33
N GLU A 737 -3.74 -11.32 -20.93
CA GLU A 737 -4.40 -12.59 -20.59
C GLU A 737 -4.29 -12.96 -19.11
N ILE A 738 -3.11 -12.75 -18.50
CA ILE A 738 -2.88 -13.10 -17.09
C ILE A 738 -3.52 -12.08 -16.15
N VAL A 739 -3.43 -10.79 -16.47
CA VAL A 739 -4.08 -9.73 -15.69
C VAL A 739 -5.60 -9.90 -15.68
N ASP A 740 -6.20 -10.31 -16.80
CA ASP A 740 -7.62 -10.63 -16.87
C ASP A 740 -7.99 -11.85 -16.00
N SER A 741 -7.12 -12.86 -15.94
CA SER A 741 -7.27 -14.00 -15.03
C SER A 741 -7.21 -13.59 -13.54
N ILE A 742 -6.32 -12.66 -13.17
CA ILE A 742 -6.23 -12.13 -11.81
C ILE A 742 -7.48 -11.27 -11.49
N ALA A 743 -7.94 -10.44 -12.42
CA ALA A 743 -9.16 -9.65 -12.26
C ALA A 743 -10.40 -10.56 -12.09
N LEU A 744 -10.48 -11.65 -12.85
CA LEU A 744 -11.49 -12.69 -12.67
C LEU A 744 -11.41 -13.33 -11.28
N TRP A 745 -10.20 -13.63 -10.79
CA TRP A 745 -9.98 -14.16 -9.46
C TRP A 745 -10.50 -13.22 -8.37
N VAL A 746 -10.16 -11.92 -8.41
CA VAL A 746 -10.65 -10.93 -7.43
C VAL A 746 -12.19 -10.91 -7.36
N ASN A 747 -12.86 -11.09 -8.50
CA ASN A 747 -14.33 -11.13 -8.59
C ASN A 747 -14.96 -12.43 -8.08
N GLU A 748 -14.29 -13.57 -8.25
CA GLU A 748 -14.88 -14.89 -7.97
C GLU A 748 -14.34 -15.60 -6.72
N THR A 749 -13.18 -15.18 -6.22
CA THR A 749 -12.48 -15.89 -5.13
C THR A 749 -13.37 -16.05 -3.90
N THR A 750 -13.23 -17.19 -3.24
CA THR A 750 -13.93 -17.53 -1.99
C THR A 750 -13.16 -17.10 -0.73
N THR A 751 -12.00 -16.48 -0.89
CA THR A 751 -11.24 -15.93 0.25
C THR A 751 -12.08 -14.89 0.99
N ASP A 752 -12.05 -14.93 2.32
CA ASP A 752 -12.91 -14.13 3.21
C ASP A 752 -12.07 -13.24 4.16
N LYS A 753 -10.86 -12.91 3.73
CA LYS A 753 -9.87 -12.07 4.44
C LYS A 753 -9.34 -10.99 3.48
N PRO A 754 -8.70 -9.91 3.99
CA PRO A 754 -8.10 -8.89 3.13
C PRO A 754 -7.19 -9.50 2.07
N LEU A 755 -7.11 -8.84 0.90
CA LEU A 755 -6.51 -9.34 -0.34
C LEU A 755 -5.25 -10.16 -0.08
N THR A 756 -5.32 -11.46 -0.40
CA THR A 756 -4.17 -12.35 -0.31
C THR A 756 -3.26 -12.19 -1.51
N ASP A 757 -1.96 -12.34 -1.29
CA ASP A 757 -0.99 -12.57 -2.34
C ASP A 757 -0.95 -14.04 -2.76
N LEU A 758 -1.15 -14.99 -1.84
CA LEU A 758 -1.05 -16.43 -2.09
C LEU A 758 -2.42 -17.09 -2.26
N TYR A 759 -2.65 -17.71 -3.43
CA TYR A 759 -3.92 -18.38 -3.75
C TYR A 759 -3.76 -19.51 -4.78
N ASP A 760 -4.73 -20.43 -4.83
CA ASP A 760 -4.81 -21.46 -5.88
C ASP A 760 -5.28 -20.87 -7.21
N THR A 761 -4.53 -21.12 -8.30
CA THR A 761 -4.89 -20.59 -9.64
C THR A 761 -6.05 -21.34 -10.32
N GLU A 762 -6.59 -22.37 -9.67
CA GLU A 762 -7.65 -23.24 -10.16
C GLU A 762 -8.78 -23.38 -9.12
N GLY A 763 -9.83 -24.13 -9.47
CA GLY A 763 -10.92 -24.46 -8.54
C GLY A 763 -11.71 -23.22 -8.10
N THR A 764 -11.61 -22.85 -6.83
CA THR A 764 -12.34 -21.70 -6.25
C THR A 764 -11.47 -20.47 -5.99
N GLY A 765 -10.19 -20.50 -6.36
CA GLY A 765 -9.29 -19.38 -6.09
C GLY A 765 -9.00 -19.17 -4.60
N GLY A 766 -9.15 -20.22 -3.79
CA GLY A 766 -9.03 -20.17 -2.34
C GLY A 766 -7.59 -20.24 -1.85
N PHE A 767 -7.41 -20.31 -0.53
CA PHE A 767 -6.11 -20.50 0.09
C PHE A 767 -5.57 -21.91 -0.15
N PRO A 768 -4.29 -22.08 -0.51
CA PRO A 768 -3.66 -23.40 -0.71
C PRO A 768 -3.32 -24.13 0.60
N GLY A 769 -4.02 -23.80 1.69
CA GLY A 769 -3.76 -24.25 3.06
C GLY A 769 -3.06 -23.22 3.95
N ILE A 770 -2.25 -22.33 3.36
CA ILE A 770 -1.66 -21.16 4.05
C ILE A 770 -2.56 -19.95 3.80
N GLU A 771 -2.97 -19.28 4.87
CA GLU A 771 -3.88 -18.14 4.82
C GLU A 771 -3.13 -16.82 4.96
N PHE A 772 -2.34 -16.46 3.95
CA PHE A 772 -1.80 -15.10 3.84
C PHE A 772 -2.93 -14.11 3.61
N LYS A 773 -2.89 -12.97 4.31
CA LYS A 773 -3.94 -11.96 4.32
C LYS A 773 -3.34 -10.62 4.67
N ALA A 774 -3.81 -9.55 4.03
CA ALA A 774 -3.34 -8.19 4.27
C ALA A 774 -1.80 -7.98 4.13
N ARG A 775 -1.07 -8.89 3.47
CA ARG A 775 0.39 -8.77 3.34
C ARG A 775 0.74 -7.54 2.50
N PRO A 776 1.78 -6.78 2.85
CA PRO A 776 2.17 -5.61 2.07
C PRO A 776 2.83 -5.94 0.72
N VAL A 777 3.17 -7.21 0.48
CA VAL A 777 3.82 -7.67 -0.77
C VAL A 777 2.99 -7.35 -2.02
N VAL A 778 1.67 -7.15 -1.88
CA VAL A 778 0.77 -6.65 -2.95
C VAL A 778 1.18 -5.28 -3.52
N GLY A 779 2.17 -4.61 -2.94
CA GLY A 779 2.87 -3.49 -3.60
C GLY A 779 3.48 -3.88 -4.95
N GLY A 780 3.68 -5.17 -5.21
CA GLY A 780 4.12 -5.68 -6.50
C GLY A 780 3.12 -5.47 -7.63
N HIS A 781 1.84 -5.21 -7.32
CA HIS A 781 0.83 -4.82 -8.31
C HIS A 781 1.15 -3.48 -9.00
N PHE A 782 2.09 -2.70 -8.47
CA PHE A 782 2.59 -1.46 -9.06
C PHE A 782 3.78 -1.69 -10.02
N ALA A 783 4.17 -2.94 -10.32
CA ALA A 783 5.31 -3.26 -11.17
C ALA A 783 5.26 -2.57 -12.54
N PHE A 784 4.09 -2.52 -13.20
CA PHE A 784 3.94 -1.87 -14.51
C PHE A 784 4.23 -0.38 -14.41
N LEU A 785 3.61 0.27 -13.43
CA LEU A 785 3.73 1.72 -13.20
C LEU A 785 5.17 2.12 -12.84
N ALA A 786 5.87 1.29 -12.08
CA ALA A 786 7.28 1.51 -11.77
C ALA A 786 8.17 1.33 -13.01
N LEU A 787 7.90 0.30 -13.83
CA LEU A 787 8.69 0.00 -15.03
C LEU A 787 8.52 1.06 -16.12
N GLU A 788 7.31 1.56 -16.33
CA GLU A 788 7.00 2.60 -17.32
C GLU A 788 7.73 3.92 -17.06
N ARG A 789 8.12 4.17 -15.81
CA ARG A 789 8.88 5.37 -15.43
C ARG A 789 10.37 5.10 -15.26
N ALA A 790 10.79 3.84 -15.27
CA ALA A 790 12.19 3.47 -15.15
C ALA A 790 12.98 3.89 -16.40
N CYS A 791 14.25 4.25 -16.19
CA CYS A 791 15.20 4.57 -17.26
C CYS A 791 14.74 5.73 -18.17
N ASP A 792 14.16 6.79 -17.58
CA ASP A 792 13.52 7.89 -18.30
C ASP A 792 12.41 7.43 -19.26
N GLY A 793 11.67 6.38 -18.88
CA GLY A 793 10.58 5.79 -19.66
C GLY A 793 11.02 4.85 -20.79
N LYS A 794 12.30 4.48 -20.85
CA LYS A 794 12.85 3.62 -21.91
C LYS A 794 12.79 2.12 -21.59
N ALA A 795 12.55 1.74 -20.34
CA ALA A 795 12.58 0.33 -19.94
C ALA A 795 11.52 -0.50 -20.69
N VAL A 796 10.30 0.02 -20.83
CA VAL A 796 9.22 -0.66 -21.56
C VAL A 796 9.49 -0.71 -23.07
N ALA A 797 10.01 0.37 -23.66
CA ALA A 797 10.35 0.40 -25.09
C ALA A 797 11.45 -0.62 -25.45
N ALA A 798 12.35 -0.94 -24.52
CA ALA A 798 13.35 -1.99 -24.72
C ALA A 798 12.75 -3.40 -24.80
N LEU A 799 11.46 -3.58 -24.47
CA LEU A 799 10.74 -4.86 -24.51
C LEU A 799 9.85 -5.02 -25.75
N ASP A 800 9.85 -4.04 -26.67
CA ASP A 800 8.97 -4.05 -27.86
C ASP A 800 9.20 -5.28 -28.76
N PHE A 801 10.40 -5.85 -28.76
CA PHE A 801 10.75 -7.07 -29.50
C PHE A 801 9.87 -8.28 -29.13
N LEU A 802 9.25 -8.28 -27.95
CA LEU A 802 8.35 -9.35 -27.51
C LEU A 802 7.05 -9.40 -28.30
N ASN A 803 6.71 -8.33 -29.02
CA ASN A 803 5.48 -8.18 -29.79
C ASN A 803 5.69 -8.26 -31.32
N GLU A 804 6.94 -8.43 -31.81
CA GLU A 804 7.26 -8.37 -33.25
C GLU A 804 6.77 -9.59 -34.07
N ASP A 805 6.44 -10.71 -33.43
CA ASP A 805 5.89 -11.91 -34.11
C ASP A 805 4.37 -11.82 -34.41
N GLU A 806 3.73 -10.70 -34.07
CA GLU A 806 2.32 -10.45 -34.39
C GLU A 806 2.21 -10.01 -35.87
N GLU A 807 1.94 -10.96 -36.78
CA GLU A 807 1.37 -10.57 -38.08
C GLU A 807 0.10 -9.75 -37.80
N PRO A 808 -0.08 -8.58 -38.42
CA PRO A 808 -1.29 -7.78 -38.21
C PRO A 808 -2.50 -8.64 -38.56
N ASP A 809 -3.47 -8.66 -37.64
CA ASP A 809 -4.72 -9.39 -37.80
C ASP A 809 -5.28 -9.14 -39.21
N MET A 810 -5.66 -10.22 -39.90
CA MET A 810 -6.22 -10.15 -41.26
C MET A 810 -7.41 -9.19 -41.40
N TYR A 811 -8.00 -8.75 -40.29
CA TYR A 811 -9.03 -7.72 -40.23
C TYR A 811 -8.51 -6.29 -40.49
N GLU A 812 -7.30 -5.92 -40.05
CA GLU A 812 -6.71 -4.60 -40.35
C GLU A 812 -6.27 -4.51 -41.81
N ARG A 813 -5.84 -5.62 -42.42
CA ARG A 813 -5.61 -5.69 -43.87
C ARG A 813 -6.90 -5.55 -44.69
N GLU A 814 -8.03 -6.07 -44.21
CA GLU A 814 -9.30 -5.90 -44.92
C GLU A 814 -9.80 -4.44 -44.86
N GLU A 815 -9.58 -3.71 -43.76
CA GLU A 815 -9.92 -2.27 -43.70
C GLU A 815 -8.98 -1.40 -44.55
N GLU A 816 -7.67 -1.69 -44.61
CA GLU A 816 -6.75 -0.99 -45.51
C GLU A 816 -7.02 -1.30 -46.99
N ILE A 817 -7.42 -2.53 -47.33
CA ILE A 817 -7.78 -2.92 -48.71
C ILE A 817 -9.14 -2.32 -49.11
N LEU A 818 -10.11 -2.23 -48.19
CA LEU A 818 -11.41 -1.60 -48.44
C LEU A 818 -11.31 -0.08 -48.60
N MET A 819 -10.35 0.58 -47.95
CA MET A 819 -10.10 2.01 -48.16
C MET A 819 -9.30 2.31 -49.44
N HIS A 820 -8.59 1.34 -50.02
CA HIS A 820 -7.86 1.54 -51.28
C HIS A 820 -8.71 1.31 -52.54
N ASP A 821 -9.84 0.60 -52.43
CA ASP A 821 -10.78 0.39 -53.53
C ASP A 821 -11.86 1.50 -53.66
N GLU A 822 -11.91 2.48 -52.73
CA GLU A 822 -12.76 3.68 -52.85
C GLU A 822 -12.06 4.90 -53.51
N GLU A 823 -10.77 4.80 -53.87
CA GLU A 823 -10.01 5.86 -54.56
C GLU A 823 -9.54 5.51 -56.00
N LEU A 824 -10.15 4.51 -56.67
CA LEU A 824 -9.88 4.18 -58.09
C LEU A 824 -11.08 4.33 -59.03
#